data_AF-A0A964IKG7-F1
#
_entry.id   AF-A0A964IKG7-F1
#
_cell.length_a   1.000
_cell.length_b   1.000
_cell.length_c   1.000
_cell.angle_alpha   90.00
_cell.angle_beta   90.00
_cell.angle_gamma   90.00
#
_symmetry.space_group_name_H-M   'P 1'
#
loop_
_entity.id
_entity.type
_entity.pdbx_description
1 polymer ?
#
loop_
_entity_poly.entity_id
_entity_poly.type
_entity_poly.pdbx_seq_one_letter_code
_entity_poly.pdbx_strand_id
1 'polypeptide(L)'
;MLRYRSLAASLVAAVLLVAAPGAQDRAVTPPIRGFSPDGSLAQRAIERRLRELPRAESIKAWHRYFTAEPHPATSVRTREIANYIAAQWKAQGLDDVVIHRYDVLSSNPRKVRAELVAPIRYVPSLREDPYKEDPDSSQKAISGAWLSFSASGEVTAPVVYANSGNPADYDVLRRNGIDPKGKIVIVRYSNPYSYRGFKALTAEREGAAAMIVYSDPQEDGYVKGEVFPKGPWGPASHLQRGGIAYDYLVPGDPLTPGWASTPGAKRIPIGDAVSVPKIMALPMSYRDIQPILEKLGGPLAPAEWNGALPIEYRLGGEVARMHLQIDMRTDVQPNYVVEGRITGSELPDEWVVLGNHHDAWVFGGVDPSSGTASMMELTKSLGRLKQEGTRPKRTLVFCAWDGEEVTLTGSTEWGEQFAAELKQKAVAYLNVDSSASGPRLDLSAVGSLAPMVVDLTKELRDPSGVSLYEAWRRPEGESDGPKEGTLPDQALAVTRIGSGSDHTVFINHVGIPVIEMGFTGPYGVYHSAYDSHYWVNQIGDPGYRYHQLMTELWGAMALRLANAEILPLDVESYAASVRDFVRHLEEIAGVRDRLEISGLVKGVRALRASGRRLNARLESVLASGAPPREVAGRVNRRLRQFEQNWLHKEGIPGRSWFKHLLYAPRYTYAAMTLPGITEAAEQGDWTRAAAQLSLVVDALARNTALADAAAAELPSGAAPTSLESRLRQVRDEVDGRLAVYVENVATGERVAIDADSPYETFSVIKVPLMAAVLERVREGRLSLSDRITLTADQRRIPSGVLYALDAGLQPTVKDLLTLMIVISDNEATDALGDLVGREEVTRFMGRLGLPNTMIRFSDLEWDRRWLSQLDPSYRDAGGDRTVQFPFAKYGDAAVREAFRKVIEDTGLFFGRSTARETGRLFSLMAKGELVSKDASALMVSILKRQQVNNRFPRYLGADVEVAHKTGDGQPWVANDAGILYVKGTPIVLVVFAGHHRGTTEEIHEAEARIAAIVADYFGGKVDASAIRPSERR
;
A
#
# COMPACT_ATOMS: atom_id res chain seq x y z
N MET A 1 7.98 51.58 70.17
CA MET A 1 7.34 50.24 70.26
C MET A 1 6.83 49.93 68.85
N LEU A 2 7.44 49.00 68.10
CA LEU A 2 7.16 47.54 68.09
C LEU A 2 5.67 47.27 67.80
N ARG A 3 5.19 46.47 66.83
CA ARG A 3 5.72 45.49 65.83
C ARG A 3 4.71 45.47 64.64
N TYR A 4 4.84 44.82 63.47
CA TYR A 4 5.82 43.92 62.81
C TYR A 4 5.82 44.25 61.30
N ARG A 5 6.89 43.93 60.55
CA ARG A 5 6.92 43.83 59.07
C ARG A 5 8.12 42.99 58.60
N SER A 6 7.91 41.84 57.96
CA SER A 6 8.90 41.14 57.11
C SER A 6 8.36 39.83 56.51
N LEU A 7 8.83 39.49 55.29
CA LEU A 7 8.75 38.19 54.59
C LEU A 7 7.40 37.77 53.95
N ALA A 8 7.21 38.16 52.67
CA ALA A 8 6.38 37.45 51.69
C ALA A 8 6.75 37.88 50.24
N ALA A 9 7.95 37.49 49.76
CA ALA A 9 8.37 37.75 48.38
C ALA A 9 9.49 36.78 47.92
N SER A 10 9.11 35.60 47.42
CA SER A 10 9.89 34.71 46.53
C SER A 10 9.17 33.36 46.37
N LEU A 11 8.58 33.07 45.18
CA LEU A 11 8.25 31.74 44.60
C LEU A 11 7.09 31.82 43.58
N VAL A 12 7.30 32.47 42.43
CA VAL A 12 6.55 32.17 41.19
C VAL A 12 7.52 32.22 40.01
N ALA A 13 8.27 31.13 39.83
CA ALA A 13 9.10 30.87 38.66
C ALA A 13 9.21 29.35 38.46
N ALA A 14 8.06 28.69 38.27
CA ALA A 14 8.01 27.28 37.91
C ALA A 14 8.41 27.12 36.44
N VAL A 15 9.72 27.20 36.18
CA VAL A 15 10.30 26.71 34.92
C VAL A 15 10.01 25.21 34.87
N LEU A 16 9.27 24.77 33.86
CA LEU A 16 9.16 23.36 33.50
C LEU A 16 10.50 22.90 32.94
N LEU A 17 11.45 22.63 33.85
CA LEU A 17 12.60 21.78 33.58
C LEU A 17 12.06 20.39 33.26
N VAL A 18 11.88 20.14 31.96
CA VAL A 18 11.80 18.77 31.43
C VAL A 18 13.10 18.09 31.85
N ALA A 19 13.03 17.24 32.88
CA ALA A 19 14.16 16.43 33.26
C ALA A 19 14.56 15.57 32.06
N ALA A 20 15.78 15.76 31.57
CA ALA A 20 16.32 14.90 30.53
C ALA A 20 16.26 13.45 31.02
N PRO A 21 15.69 12.50 30.24
CA PRO A 21 15.73 11.09 30.62
C PRO A 21 17.17 10.66 30.85
N GLY A 22 17.40 9.85 31.88
CA GLY A 22 18.72 9.27 32.11
C GLY A 22 19.18 8.49 30.88
N ALA A 23 20.48 8.42 30.63
CA ALA A 23 21.04 7.82 29.41
C ALA A 23 20.63 6.35 29.17
N GLN A 24 20.06 5.67 30.17
CA GLN A 24 19.50 4.32 30.07
C GLN A 24 18.14 4.25 29.37
N ASP A 25 17.29 5.30 29.41
CA ASP A 25 15.97 5.30 28.76
C ASP A 25 16.04 5.56 27.24
N ARG A 26 17.19 6.03 26.73
CA ARG A 26 17.39 6.29 25.29
C ARG A 26 17.48 5.01 24.42
N ALA A 27 17.39 3.82 25.01
CA ALA A 27 17.87 2.58 24.40
C ALA A 27 16.80 1.61 23.84
N VAL A 28 15.49 1.95 23.80
CA VAL A 28 14.43 0.96 23.52
C VAL A 28 13.41 1.34 22.43
N THR A 29 13.27 2.62 22.03
CA THR A 29 12.25 3.04 21.05
C THR A 29 12.86 3.35 19.67
N PRO A 30 12.37 2.78 18.55
CA PRO A 30 12.85 3.11 17.22
C PRO A 30 12.70 4.61 16.86
N PRO A 31 13.68 5.20 16.14
CA PRO A 31 13.60 6.59 15.68
C PRO A 31 12.47 6.78 14.67
N ILE A 32 11.87 7.97 14.63
CA ILE A 32 10.90 8.32 13.59
C ILE A 32 11.69 8.79 12.36
N ARG A 33 11.36 8.26 11.18
CA ARG A 33 11.94 8.68 9.88
C ARG A 33 11.89 10.20 9.73
N GLY A 34 13.03 10.82 9.41
CA GLY A 34 13.15 12.27 9.24
C GLY A 34 13.48 13.08 10.51
N PHE A 35 13.48 12.44 11.68
CA PHE A 35 13.75 13.08 12.97
C PHE A 35 15.08 12.60 13.58
N SER A 36 15.73 13.49 14.34
CA SER A 36 16.79 13.11 15.30
C SER A 36 16.21 12.33 16.49
N PRO A 37 17.04 11.73 17.37
CA PRO A 37 16.56 11.09 18.60
C PRO A 37 15.72 12.02 19.48
N ASP A 38 16.18 13.24 19.73
CA ASP A 38 15.45 14.23 20.54
C ASP A 38 14.22 14.76 19.79
N GLY A 39 14.31 14.95 18.47
CA GLY A 39 13.16 15.26 17.62
C GLY A 39 12.08 14.17 17.65
N SER A 40 12.48 12.89 17.64
CA SER A 40 11.57 11.74 17.75
C SER A 40 10.86 11.73 19.11
N LEU A 41 11.57 12.00 20.21
CA LEU A 41 10.98 12.08 21.54
C LEU A 41 9.95 13.21 21.64
N ALA A 42 10.28 14.40 21.12
CA ALA A 42 9.37 15.55 21.07
C ALA A 42 8.13 15.26 20.22
N GLN A 43 8.31 14.71 19.01
CA GLN A 43 7.22 14.37 18.11
C GLN A 43 6.29 13.32 18.72
N ARG A 44 6.83 12.26 19.34
CA ARG A 44 6.03 11.25 20.06
C ARG A 44 5.23 11.86 21.22
N ALA A 45 5.72 12.91 21.87
CA ALA A 45 4.99 13.61 22.92
C ALA A 45 3.79 14.39 22.37
N ILE A 46 3.98 15.10 21.25
CA ILE A 46 2.89 15.80 20.54
C ILE A 46 1.84 14.78 20.05
N GLU A 47 2.25 13.67 19.46
CA GLU A 47 1.34 12.62 18.98
C GLU A 47 0.58 11.91 20.10
N ARG A 48 1.20 11.73 21.28
CA ARG A 48 0.45 11.26 22.47
C ARG A 48 -0.63 12.27 22.85
N ARG A 49 -0.30 13.55 22.94
CA ARG A 49 -1.27 14.60 23.29
C ARG A 49 -2.38 14.73 22.25
N LEU A 50 -2.06 14.62 20.96
CA LEU A 50 -3.07 14.60 19.89
C LEU A 50 -4.11 13.50 20.12
N ARG A 51 -3.68 12.26 20.39
CA ARG A 51 -4.58 11.10 20.57
C ARG A 51 -5.52 11.19 21.77
N GLU A 52 -5.32 12.13 22.68
CA GLU A 52 -6.21 12.37 23.82
C GLU A 52 -7.37 13.35 23.51
N LEU A 53 -7.28 14.06 22.37
CA LEU A 53 -8.14 15.20 22.03
C LEU A 53 -9.39 14.82 21.21
N PRO A 54 -9.32 14.07 20.09
CA PRO A 54 -10.50 13.67 19.32
C PRO A 54 -11.56 12.95 20.17
N ARG A 55 -12.83 13.24 19.87
CA ARG A 55 -13.99 12.58 20.50
C ARG A 55 -15.01 12.15 19.45
N ALA A 56 -15.28 10.85 19.41
CA ALA A 56 -16.36 10.23 18.64
C ALA A 56 -17.70 10.99 18.75
N GLU A 57 -18.07 11.48 19.94
CA GLU A 57 -19.31 12.24 20.16
C GLU A 57 -19.31 13.61 19.47
N SER A 58 -18.14 14.27 19.37
CA SER A 58 -18.00 15.52 18.63
C SER A 58 -18.04 15.28 17.12
N ILE A 59 -17.34 14.25 16.64
CA ILE A 59 -17.39 13.81 15.24
C ILE A 59 -18.83 13.52 14.83
N LYS A 60 -19.57 12.73 15.63
CA LYS A 60 -20.98 12.43 15.39
C LYS A 60 -21.85 13.69 15.31
N ALA A 61 -21.58 14.70 16.14
CA ALA A 61 -22.30 15.97 16.12
C ALA A 61 -22.00 16.80 14.85
N TRP A 62 -20.74 16.87 14.42
CA TRP A 62 -20.37 17.49 13.14
C TRP A 62 -21.00 16.75 11.96
N HIS A 63 -20.89 15.41 11.95
CA HIS A 63 -21.47 14.56 10.93
C HIS A 63 -22.98 14.79 10.80
N ARG A 64 -23.71 14.89 11.92
CA ARG A 64 -25.16 15.20 11.94
C ARG A 64 -25.50 16.57 11.37
N TYR A 65 -24.61 17.56 11.48
CA TYR A 65 -24.84 18.89 10.93
C TYR A 65 -24.75 18.91 9.40
N PHE A 66 -23.74 18.23 8.83
CA PHE A 66 -23.55 18.16 7.38
C PHE A 66 -24.68 17.36 6.72
N THR A 67 -24.90 16.12 7.17
CA THR A 67 -25.97 15.21 6.73
C THR A 67 -27.42 15.64 7.04
N ALA A 68 -27.65 16.84 7.59
CA ALA A 68 -28.98 17.28 8.01
C ALA A 68 -29.95 17.57 6.84
N GLU A 69 -29.44 18.00 5.69
CA GLU A 69 -30.20 18.42 4.51
C GLU A 69 -29.37 18.11 3.25
N PRO A 70 -29.97 17.84 2.08
CA PRO A 70 -29.20 17.56 0.87
C PRO A 70 -28.31 18.72 0.41
N HIS A 71 -27.04 18.45 0.07
CA HIS A 71 -26.05 19.48 -0.25
C HIS A 71 -25.23 19.22 -1.55
N PRO A 72 -25.90 19.11 -2.72
CA PRO A 72 -25.20 19.03 -4.01
C PRO A 72 -24.46 20.32 -4.35
N ALA A 73 -23.41 20.21 -5.14
CA ALA A 73 -22.62 21.33 -5.67
C ALA A 73 -23.49 22.46 -6.25
N THR A 74 -23.00 23.70 -6.18
CA THR A 74 -23.72 24.93 -6.59
C THR A 74 -25.07 25.18 -5.87
N SER A 75 -25.39 24.44 -4.80
CA SER A 75 -26.61 24.67 -4.02
C SER A 75 -26.48 25.80 -3.00
N VAL A 76 -27.61 26.22 -2.42
CA VAL A 76 -27.60 27.17 -1.29
C VAL A 76 -26.94 26.53 -0.06
N ARG A 77 -27.09 25.21 0.12
CA ARG A 77 -26.64 24.47 1.30
C ARG A 77 -25.12 24.29 1.35
N THR A 78 -24.43 24.04 0.24
CA THR A 78 -22.95 23.98 0.23
C THR A 78 -22.33 25.32 0.63
N ARG A 79 -22.93 26.44 0.22
CA ARG A 79 -22.54 27.79 0.69
C ARG A 79 -22.76 27.98 2.20
N GLU A 80 -23.83 27.44 2.77
CA GLU A 80 -24.05 27.49 4.22
C GLU A 80 -23.02 26.65 4.98
N ILE A 81 -22.73 25.45 4.48
CA ILE A 81 -21.69 24.55 5.00
C ILE A 81 -20.32 25.23 4.94
N ALA A 82 -19.95 25.85 3.82
CA ALA A 82 -18.69 26.60 3.70
C ALA A 82 -18.58 27.76 4.70
N ASN A 83 -19.66 28.53 4.89
CA ASN A 83 -19.71 29.59 5.92
C ASN A 83 -19.61 29.02 7.35
N TYR A 84 -20.23 27.88 7.61
CA TYR A 84 -20.18 27.20 8.90
C TYR A 84 -18.77 26.68 9.22
N ILE A 85 -18.14 25.96 8.30
CA ILE A 85 -16.75 25.48 8.42
C ILE A 85 -15.82 26.67 8.71
N ALA A 86 -15.93 27.75 7.92
CA ALA A 86 -15.12 28.95 8.11
C ALA A 86 -15.34 29.62 9.49
N ALA A 87 -16.58 29.62 10.01
CA ALA A 87 -16.88 30.15 11.34
C ALA A 87 -16.32 29.25 12.46
N GLN A 88 -16.45 27.93 12.32
CA GLN A 88 -15.93 26.96 13.29
C GLN A 88 -14.40 26.98 13.33
N TRP A 89 -13.70 27.01 12.19
CA TRP A 89 -12.23 27.09 12.16
C TRP A 89 -11.68 28.37 12.83
N LYS A 90 -12.37 29.51 12.65
CA LYS A 90 -12.05 30.75 13.39
C LYS A 90 -12.24 30.57 14.90
N ALA A 91 -13.34 29.94 15.33
CA ALA A 91 -13.63 29.67 16.74
C ALA A 91 -12.65 28.65 17.37
N GLN A 92 -12.18 27.68 16.60
CA GLN A 92 -11.15 26.70 16.99
C GLN A 92 -9.75 27.32 17.09
N GLY A 93 -9.54 28.51 16.50
CA GLY A 93 -8.32 29.29 16.62
C GLY A 93 -7.29 29.02 15.51
N LEU A 94 -7.72 28.70 14.30
CA LEU A 94 -6.86 28.75 13.11
C LEU A 94 -6.41 30.22 12.86
N ASP A 95 -5.22 30.42 12.30
CA ASP A 95 -4.61 31.76 12.13
C ASP A 95 -5.31 32.57 11.03
N ASP A 96 -5.40 31.98 9.84
CA ASP A 96 -6.05 32.57 8.67
C ASP A 96 -7.17 31.65 8.19
N VAL A 97 -8.35 32.19 7.88
CA VAL A 97 -9.49 31.44 7.33
C VAL A 97 -10.21 32.26 6.27
N VAL A 98 -10.17 31.76 5.03
CA VAL A 98 -10.62 32.41 3.79
C VAL A 98 -11.64 31.50 3.09
N ILE A 99 -12.62 32.09 2.41
CA ILE A 99 -13.49 31.37 1.46
C ILE A 99 -13.15 31.86 0.06
N HIS A 100 -12.65 30.96 -0.78
CA HIS A 100 -12.41 31.21 -2.20
C HIS A 100 -13.69 30.87 -2.98
N ARG A 101 -14.08 31.76 -3.90
CA ARG A 101 -15.24 31.57 -4.77
C ARG A 101 -14.77 31.27 -6.18
N TYR A 102 -15.30 30.20 -6.75
CA TYR A 102 -15.16 29.87 -8.17
C TYR A 102 -16.54 29.88 -8.82
N ASP A 103 -16.68 30.58 -9.94
CA ASP A 103 -17.93 30.65 -10.70
C ASP A 103 -17.90 29.57 -11.78
N VAL A 104 -18.55 28.42 -11.57
CA VAL A 104 -18.38 27.19 -12.36
C VAL A 104 -19.64 26.80 -13.15
N LEU A 105 -19.51 25.96 -14.19
CA LEU A 105 -20.66 25.45 -14.93
C LEU A 105 -21.56 24.54 -14.05
N SER A 106 -22.76 25.02 -13.68
CA SER A 106 -23.74 24.20 -12.96
C SER A 106 -24.43 23.21 -13.89
N SER A 107 -24.68 22.01 -13.39
CA SER A 107 -25.33 20.91 -14.12
C SER A 107 -26.53 20.31 -13.38
N ASN A 108 -27.02 20.94 -12.31
CA ASN A 108 -28.14 20.43 -11.50
C ASN A 108 -29.44 20.31 -12.34
N PRO A 109 -30.32 19.34 -12.07
CA PRO A 109 -31.49 19.07 -12.91
C PRO A 109 -32.59 20.12 -12.66
N ARG A 110 -33.29 20.50 -13.73
CA ARG A 110 -34.56 21.26 -13.65
C ARG A 110 -35.76 20.34 -13.82
N LYS A 111 -35.68 19.40 -14.77
CA LYS A 111 -36.76 18.45 -15.06
C LYS A 111 -36.19 17.14 -15.58
N VAL A 112 -36.74 16.03 -15.08
CA VAL A 112 -36.45 14.68 -15.56
C VAL A 112 -37.75 13.90 -15.66
N ARG A 113 -37.95 13.19 -16.77
CA ARG A 113 -39.07 12.27 -16.99
C ARG A 113 -38.60 11.09 -17.83
N ALA A 114 -39.07 9.90 -17.47
CA ALA A 114 -38.97 8.70 -18.27
C ALA A 114 -40.35 8.01 -18.36
N GLU A 115 -40.62 7.33 -19.47
CA GLU A 115 -41.84 6.55 -19.68
C GLU A 115 -41.57 5.45 -20.72
N LEU A 116 -41.85 4.19 -20.37
CA LEU A 116 -42.00 3.12 -21.36
C LEU A 116 -43.34 3.33 -22.06
N VAL A 117 -43.30 3.54 -23.38
CA VAL A 117 -44.50 3.83 -24.20
C VAL A 117 -44.99 2.62 -25.00
N ALA A 118 -44.11 1.63 -25.21
CA ALA A 118 -44.42 0.33 -25.81
C ALA A 118 -43.47 -0.74 -25.24
N PRO A 119 -43.87 -2.02 -25.15
CA PRO A 119 -45.17 -2.59 -25.53
C PRO A 119 -46.30 -2.32 -24.52
N ILE A 120 -45.96 -1.86 -23.31
CA ILE A 120 -46.90 -1.40 -22.29
C ILE A 120 -46.61 0.06 -21.96
N ARG A 121 -47.58 0.72 -21.30
CA ARG A 121 -47.37 2.03 -20.70
C ARG A 121 -46.90 1.87 -19.26
N TYR A 122 -45.69 2.33 -18.94
CA TYR A 122 -45.14 2.33 -17.57
C TYR A 122 -44.33 3.60 -17.31
N VAL A 123 -44.55 4.23 -16.15
CA VAL A 123 -43.83 5.42 -15.71
C VAL A 123 -43.02 5.04 -14.46
N PRO A 124 -41.68 4.96 -14.52
CA PRO A 124 -40.85 4.78 -13.33
C PRO A 124 -41.01 5.97 -12.38
N SER A 125 -40.84 5.72 -11.10
CA SER A 125 -40.95 6.75 -10.05
C SER A 125 -39.83 7.80 -10.10
N LEU A 126 -38.63 7.38 -10.52
CA LEU A 126 -37.38 8.13 -10.47
C LEU A 126 -37.10 8.73 -9.08
N ARG A 127 -37.52 8.05 -8.00
CA ARG A 127 -37.34 8.49 -6.60
C ARG A 127 -37.13 7.31 -5.64
N GLU A 128 -36.27 7.52 -4.66
CA GLU A 128 -36.07 6.63 -3.51
C GLU A 128 -37.29 6.62 -2.56
N ASP A 129 -37.48 5.50 -1.87
CA ASP A 129 -38.56 5.32 -0.90
C ASP A 129 -38.16 5.84 0.50
N PRO A 130 -39.09 6.44 1.25
CA PRO A 130 -38.85 6.81 2.63
C PRO A 130 -38.93 5.61 3.58
N TYR A 131 -38.03 5.57 4.56
CA TYR A 131 -38.03 4.62 5.67
C TYR A 131 -38.41 5.32 6.99
N LYS A 132 -38.94 4.56 7.96
CA LYS A 132 -39.33 5.13 9.26
C LYS A 132 -38.16 5.18 10.24
N GLU A 133 -37.23 4.26 10.05
CA GLU A 133 -35.98 4.07 10.77
C GLU A 133 -35.03 5.25 10.53
N ASP A 134 -35.03 5.78 9.30
CA ASP A 134 -34.31 7.00 8.91
C ASP A 134 -35.28 8.09 8.44
N PRO A 135 -35.74 8.99 9.34
CA PRO A 135 -36.66 10.06 8.98
C PRO A 135 -36.16 11.01 7.89
N ASP A 136 -34.84 11.15 7.70
CA ASP A 136 -34.29 12.07 6.70
C ASP A 136 -34.57 11.60 5.27
N SER A 137 -34.69 10.28 5.04
CA SER A 137 -35.12 9.70 3.76
C SER A 137 -36.51 10.17 3.29
N SER A 138 -37.31 10.80 4.17
CA SER A 138 -38.61 11.40 3.84
C SER A 138 -38.55 12.86 3.40
N GLN A 139 -37.38 13.51 3.42
CA GLN A 139 -37.25 14.93 3.12
C GLN A 139 -37.64 15.26 1.66
N LYS A 140 -38.44 16.31 1.50
CA LYS A 140 -38.88 16.81 0.18
C LYS A 140 -37.73 17.37 -0.66
N ALA A 141 -36.64 17.80 -0.03
CA ALA A 141 -35.45 18.34 -0.69
C ALA A 141 -34.65 17.27 -1.47
N ILE A 142 -34.84 15.98 -1.17
CA ILE A 142 -34.20 14.88 -1.91
C ILE A 142 -34.60 14.98 -3.39
N SER A 143 -33.61 15.12 -4.27
CA SER A 143 -33.77 15.18 -5.72
C SER A 143 -34.26 13.85 -6.30
N GLY A 144 -34.82 13.85 -7.52
CA GLY A 144 -35.11 12.61 -8.24
C GLY A 144 -33.84 11.93 -8.78
N ALA A 145 -34.00 11.02 -9.74
CA ALA A 145 -32.88 10.44 -10.48
C ALA A 145 -32.28 11.42 -11.49
N TRP A 146 -30.96 11.64 -11.46
CA TRP A 146 -30.21 12.45 -12.43
C TRP A 146 -28.71 12.13 -12.43
N LEU A 147 -28.01 12.52 -13.50
CA LEU A 147 -26.55 12.48 -13.61
C LEU A 147 -26.06 13.87 -14.02
N SER A 148 -24.97 14.35 -13.41
CA SER A 148 -24.36 15.64 -13.77
C SER A 148 -23.78 15.59 -15.18
N PHE A 149 -23.96 16.70 -15.91
CA PHE A 149 -23.62 16.88 -17.32
C PHE A 149 -24.33 15.93 -18.31
N SER A 150 -25.46 15.34 -17.91
CA SER A 150 -26.42 14.77 -18.85
C SER A 150 -26.84 15.82 -19.90
N ALA A 151 -26.81 15.47 -21.19
CA ALA A 151 -27.28 16.40 -22.21
C ALA A 151 -28.79 16.68 -22.04
N SER A 152 -29.20 17.94 -22.22
CA SER A 152 -30.62 18.30 -22.21
C SER A 152 -31.28 17.94 -23.56
N GLY A 153 -32.48 17.39 -23.52
CA GLY A 153 -33.19 16.94 -24.71
C GLY A 153 -34.48 16.18 -24.43
N GLU A 154 -35.15 15.76 -25.50
CA GLU A 154 -36.36 14.95 -25.46
C GLU A 154 -36.34 13.95 -26.61
N VAL A 155 -36.52 12.66 -26.32
CA VAL A 155 -36.38 11.58 -27.31
C VAL A 155 -37.33 10.42 -27.03
N THR A 156 -37.86 9.80 -28.09
CA THR A 156 -38.67 8.58 -28.01
C THR A 156 -38.12 7.50 -28.94
N ALA A 157 -37.33 6.58 -28.41
CA ALA A 157 -36.51 5.64 -29.17
C ALA A 157 -36.66 4.18 -28.69
N PRO A 158 -36.27 3.18 -29.52
CA PRO A 158 -36.20 1.79 -29.10
C PRO A 158 -35.15 1.58 -28.00
N VAL A 159 -35.27 0.50 -27.23
CA VAL A 159 -34.40 0.21 -26.08
C VAL A 159 -33.63 -1.11 -26.26
N VAL A 160 -32.36 -1.10 -25.90
CA VAL A 160 -31.45 -2.27 -25.92
C VAL A 160 -30.68 -2.36 -24.61
N TYR A 161 -30.27 -3.57 -24.22
CA TYR A 161 -29.45 -3.82 -23.04
C TYR A 161 -28.01 -4.12 -23.48
N ALA A 162 -27.06 -3.32 -23.00
CA ALA A 162 -25.65 -3.38 -23.37
C ALA A 162 -24.75 -3.77 -22.18
N ASN A 163 -25.27 -4.57 -21.24
CA ASN A 163 -24.53 -5.10 -20.10
C ASN A 163 -23.78 -3.98 -19.33
N SER A 164 -22.46 -4.05 -19.22
CA SER A 164 -21.66 -3.08 -18.48
C SER A 164 -21.35 -1.81 -19.29
N GLY A 165 -21.72 -1.75 -20.57
CA GLY A 165 -21.48 -0.61 -21.45
C GLY A 165 -20.04 -0.48 -21.94
N ASN A 166 -19.28 -1.58 -21.94
CA ASN A 166 -17.93 -1.61 -22.50
C ASN A 166 -17.99 -1.72 -24.03
N PRO A 167 -16.94 -1.33 -24.79
CA PRO A 167 -16.91 -1.47 -26.25
C PRO A 167 -17.24 -2.88 -26.76
N ALA A 168 -16.76 -3.92 -26.07
CA ALA A 168 -17.05 -5.31 -26.39
C ALA A 168 -18.54 -5.70 -26.20
N ASP A 169 -19.28 -5.00 -25.34
CA ASP A 169 -20.71 -5.25 -25.15
C ASP A 169 -21.51 -4.79 -26.38
N TYR A 170 -21.14 -3.66 -26.99
CA TYR A 170 -21.76 -3.19 -28.24
C TYR A 170 -21.45 -4.11 -29.44
N ASP A 171 -20.28 -4.75 -29.45
CA ASP A 171 -19.97 -5.79 -30.45
C ASP A 171 -20.87 -7.03 -30.32
N VAL A 172 -21.27 -7.41 -29.11
CA VAL A 172 -22.25 -8.49 -28.90
C VAL A 172 -23.62 -8.09 -29.46
N LEU A 173 -24.05 -6.84 -29.28
CA LEU A 173 -25.29 -6.34 -29.90
C LEU A 173 -25.23 -6.44 -31.43
N ARG A 174 -24.16 -5.94 -32.05
CA ARG A 174 -23.97 -6.00 -33.52
C ARG A 174 -23.98 -7.43 -34.05
N ARG A 175 -23.30 -8.36 -33.37
CA ARG A 175 -23.27 -9.79 -33.74
C ARG A 175 -24.64 -10.46 -33.66
N ASN A 176 -25.54 -9.94 -32.82
CA ASN A 176 -26.94 -10.37 -32.71
C ASN A 176 -27.90 -9.55 -33.61
N GLY A 177 -27.38 -8.77 -34.56
CA GLY A 177 -28.17 -8.00 -35.52
C GLY A 177 -28.78 -6.70 -34.97
N ILE A 178 -28.30 -6.22 -33.82
CA ILE A 178 -28.79 -5.02 -33.15
C ILE A 178 -27.79 -3.87 -33.36
N ASP A 179 -28.21 -2.85 -34.11
CA ASP A 179 -27.49 -1.57 -34.20
C ASP A 179 -27.91 -0.67 -33.02
N PRO A 180 -26.97 -0.27 -32.12
CA PRO A 180 -27.25 0.64 -31.00
C PRO A 180 -27.53 2.08 -31.45
N LYS A 181 -27.20 2.45 -32.68
CA LYS A 181 -27.35 3.82 -33.18
C LYS A 181 -28.82 4.28 -33.13
N GLY A 182 -29.04 5.46 -32.56
CA GLY A 182 -30.36 6.05 -32.40
C GLY A 182 -31.27 5.35 -31.37
N LYS A 183 -30.75 4.40 -30.59
CA LYS A 183 -31.49 3.69 -29.52
C LYS A 183 -31.12 4.21 -28.14
N ILE A 184 -31.96 3.92 -27.16
CA ILE A 184 -31.68 4.11 -25.74
C ILE A 184 -30.97 2.85 -25.25
N VAL A 185 -29.76 2.99 -24.71
CA VAL A 185 -28.96 1.86 -24.22
C VAL A 185 -29.08 1.75 -22.70
N ILE A 186 -29.50 0.60 -22.19
CA ILE A 186 -29.48 0.28 -20.76
C ILE A 186 -28.15 -0.40 -20.44
N VAL A 187 -27.45 0.12 -19.42
CA VAL A 187 -26.21 -0.46 -18.88
C VAL A 187 -26.27 -0.60 -17.36
N ARG A 188 -25.46 -1.48 -16.78
CA ARG A 188 -25.28 -1.61 -15.32
C ARG A 188 -24.02 -0.88 -14.84
N TYR A 189 -23.97 -0.50 -13.57
CA TYR A 189 -22.78 0.12 -12.99
C TYR A 189 -21.55 -0.83 -13.00
N SER A 190 -21.64 -2.00 -12.37
CA SER A 190 -20.70 -3.16 -12.43
C SER A 190 -19.18 -2.92 -12.35
N ASN A 191 -18.53 -3.60 -11.42
CA ASN A 191 -17.06 -3.65 -11.31
C ASN A 191 -16.44 -4.51 -12.45
N PRO A 192 -15.19 -4.27 -12.93
CA PRO A 192 -14.25 -3.20 -12.56
C PRO A 192 -14.48 -1.87 -13.30
N TYR A 193 -15.41 -1.81 -14.26
CA TYR A 193 -15.65 -0.64 -15.11
C TYR A 193 -16.83 0.20 -14.62
N SER A 194 -16.78 0.59 -13.34
CA SER A 194 -17.87 1.33 -12.66
C SER A 194 -18.04 2.78 -13.15
N TYR A 195 -16.99 3.41 -13.70
CA TYR A 195 -17.03 4.84 -14.00
C TYR A 195 -18.03 5.21 -15.11
N ARG A 196 -18.96 6.09 -14.74
CA ARG A 196 -20.16 6.48 -15.51
C ARG A 196 -19.82 7.31 -16.75
N GLY A 197 -18.85 8.22 -16.64
CA GLY A 197 -18.39 9.04 -17.78
C GLY A 197 -17.73 8.23 -18.91
N PHE A 198 -17.16 7.06 -18.60
CA PHE A 198 -16.66 6.15 -19.64
C PHE A 198 -17.79 5.45 -20.41
N LYS A 199 -18.82 5.01 -19.69
CA LYS A 199 -20.03 4.42 -20.29
C LYS A 199 -20.74 5.44 -21.18
N ALA A 200 -20.86 6.69 -20.71
CA ALA A 200 -21.42 7.80 -21.47
C ALA A 200 -20.61 8.10 -22.75
N LEU A 201 -19.27 8.22 -22.66
CA LEU A 201 -18.40 8.40 -23.84
C LEU A 201 -18.55 7.26 -24.85
N THR A 202 -18.64 6.02 -24.35
CA THR A 202 -18.78 4.84 -25.22
C THR A 202 -20.15 4.84 -25.91
N ALA A 203 -21.24 5.07 -25.18
CA ALA A 203 -22.59 5.18 -25.74
C ALA A 203 -22.71 6.34 -26.76
N GLU A 204 -22.06 7.48 -26.52
CA GLU A 204 -21.99 8.60 -27.46
C GLU A 204 -21.27 8.21 -28.76
N ARG A 205 -20.10 7.56 -28.67
CA ARG A 205 -19.34 7.08 -29.84
C ARG A 205 -20.07 6.01 -30.65
N GLU A 206 -20.87 5.19 -29.96
CA GLU A 206 -21.78 4.20 -30.55
C GLU A 206 -23.03 4.84 -31.20
N GLY A 207 -23.22 6.16 -31.05
CA GLY A 207 -24.34 6.89 -31.63
C GLY A 207 -25.68 6.60 -30.96
N ALA A 208 -25.67 6.13 -29.71
CA ALA A 208 -26.88 5.95 -28.92
C ALA A 208 -27.60 7.30 -28.72
N ALA A 209 -28.93 7.26 -28.71
CA ALA A 209 -29.75 8.45 -28.50
C ALA A 209 -29.79 8.89 -27.03
N ALA A 210 -29.71 7.93 -26.10
CA ALA A 210 -29.55 8.16 -24.67
C ALA A 210 -28.97 6.92 -23.98
N MET A 211 -28.45 7.11 -22.76
CA MET A 211 -28.03 6.05 -21.86
C MET A 211 -28.93 6.02 -20.62
N ILE A 212 -29.42 4.84 -20.25
CA ILE A 212 -29.94 4.57 -18.89
C ILE A 212 -28.91 3.69 -18.19
N VAL A 213 -28.57 4.02 -16.95
CA VAL A 213 -27.68 3.19 -16.13
C VAL A 213 -28.35 2.79 -14.82
N TYR A 214 -28.17 1.55 -14.37
CA TYR A 214 -28.79 1.06 -13.13
C TYR A 214 -27.83 0.31 -12.21
N SER A 215 -28.16 0.34 -10.91
CA SER A 215 -27.55 -0.48 -9.86
C SER A 215 -28.16 -1.87 -9.87
N ASP A 216 -27.41 -2.89 -10.30
CA ASP A 216 -27.90 -4.27 -10.33
C ASP A 216 -27.69 -4.94 -8.96
N PRO A 217 -28.68 -5.68 -8.40
CA PRO A 217 -28.54 -6.25 -7.06
C PRO A 217 -27.39 -7.26 -6.90
N GLN A 218 -26.80 -7.73 -8.01
CA GLN A 218 -25.58 -8.54 -8.05
C GLN A 218 -24.34 -7.78 -7.55
N GLU A 219 -24.34 -6.45 -7.65
CA GLU A 219 -23.20 -5.55 -7.41
C GLU A 219 -23.33 -4.80 -6.08
N ASP A 220 -24.48 -4.21 -5.79
CA ASP A 220 -24.68 -3.33 -4.63
C ASP A 220 -25.99 -3.61 -3.84
N GLY A 221 -26.77 -4.64 -4.20
CA GLY A 221 -28.05 -4.96 -3.57
C GLY A 221 -28.10 -6.32 -2.84
N TYR A 222 -29.29 -6.94 -2.81
CA TYR A 222 -29.62 -8.08 -1.94
C TYR A 222 -28.78 -9.36 -2.14
N VAL A 223 -28.05 -9.52 -3.24
CA VAL A 223 -27.14 -10.67 -3.42
C VAL A 223 -25.91 -10.54 -2.52
N LYS A 224 -25.52 -9.32 -2.16
CA LYS A 224 -24.38 -9.05 -1.27
C LYS A 224 -24.73 -9.18 0.22
N GLY A 225 -26.02 -9.18 0.59
CA GLY A 225 -26.47 -9.32 1.97
C GLY A 225 -27.74 -8.52 2.29
N GLU A 226 -27.98 -8.21 3.57
CA GLU A 226 -29.10 -7.39 3.99
C GLU A 226 -29.01 -5.96 3.42
N VAL A 227 -30.14 -5.44 2.95
CA VAL A 227 -30.27 -4.09 2.40
C VAL A 227 -30.73 -3.08 3.45
N PHE A 228 -30.57 -1.79 3.15
CA PHE A 228 -31.07 -0.69 3.96
C PHE A 228 -32.58 -0.85 4.29
N PRO A 229 -33.02 -0.53 5.53
CA PRO A 229 -32.30 0.12 6.63
C PRO A 229 -31.67 -0.87 7.63
N LYS A 230 -31.60 -2.17 7.29
CA LYS A 230 -31.09 -3.23 8.18
C LYS A 230 -29.63 -3.56 7.94
N GLY A 231 -29.21 -3.51 6.69
CA GLY A 231 -27.83 -3.78 6.28
C GLY A 231 -27.27 -2.76 5.29
N PRO A 232 -26.00 -2.94 4.90
CA PRO A 232 -25.20 -1.93 4.20
C PRO A 232 -25.54 -1.76 2.71
N TRP A 233 -26.34 -2.65 2.14
CA TRP A 233 -26.56 -2.73 0.69
C TRP A 233 -27.78 -1.93 0.22
N GLY A 234 -27.78 -1.52 -1.05
CA GLY A 234 -28.81 -0.71 -1.69
C GLY A 234 -30.17 -1.43 -1.74
N PRO A 235 -31.27 -0.81 -1.27
CA PRO A 235 -32.60 -1.39 -1.34
C PRO A 235 -33.26 -1.17 -2.73
N ALA A 236 -34.47 -1.68 -2.91
CA ALA A 236 -35.17 -1.73 -4.20
C ALA A 236 -35.18 -0.42 -5.01
N SER A 237 -35.30 0.71 -4.30
CA SER A 237 -35.41 2.04 -4.88
C SER A 237 -34.12 2.86 -4.86
N HIS A 238 -32.97 2.25 -4.49
CA HIS A 238 -31.64 2.88 -4.50
C HIS A 238 -31.33 3.57 -5.83
N LEU A 239 -30.95 4.85 -5.77
CA LEU A 239 -30.55 5.64 -6.94
C LEU A 239 -29.11 6.14 -6.78
N GLN A 240 -28.18 5.48 -7.45
CA GLN A 240 -26.78 5.89 -7.51
C GLN A 240 -26.62 7.08 -8.49
N ARG A 241 -26.54 8.31 -7.97
CA ARG A 241 -26.27 9.55 -8.74
C ARG A 241 -24.79 9.65 -9.11
N GLY A 242 -24.35 10.71 -9.79
CA GLY A 242 -22.94 10.84 -10.19
C GLY A 242 -22.70 11.73 -11.42
N GLY A 243 -21.43 12.14 -11.60
CA GLY A 243 -20.94 12.77 -12.82
C GLY A 243 -20.83 11.78 -13.99
N ILE A 244 -21.12 12.27 -15.21
CA ILE A 244 -20.76 11.57 -16.46
C ILE A 244 -19.72 12.36 -17.30
N ALA A 245 -19.10 13.39 -16.73
CA ALA A 245 -18.06 14.18 -17.40
C ALA A 245 -16.88 13.32 -17.87
N TYR A 246 -16.06 13.87 -18.77
CA TYR A 246 -14.80 13.26 -19.19
C TYR A 246 -13.62 13.90 -18.44
N ASP A 247 -13.72 13.92 -17.11
CA ASP A 247 -12.71 14.42 -16.16
C ASP A 247 -11.33 13.76 -16.35
N TYR A 248 -11.30 12.48 -16.75
CA TYR A 248 -10.11 11.74 -17.14
C TYR A 248 -9.39 12.32 -18.38
N LEU A 249 -10.02 13.23 -19.13
CA LEU A 249 -9.36 14.07 -20.15
C LEU A 249 -8.90 15.40 -19.56
N VAL A 250 -9.81 16.12 -18.91
CA VAL A 250 -9.57 17.38 -18.18
C VAL A 250 -10.60 17.51 -17.04
N PRO A 251 -10.17 17.51 -15.75
CA PRO A 251 -11.03 17.81 -14.60
C PRO A 251 -11.13 19.32 -14.36
N GLY A 252 -11.81 19.74 -13.29
CA GLY A 252 -12.13 21.15 -13.03
C GLY A 252 -13.40 21.60 -13.75
N ASP A 253 -13.65 22.91 -13.79
CA ASP A 253 -14.75 23.46 -14.58
C ASP A 253 -14.49 23.22 -16.08
N PRO A 254 -15.39 22.52 -16.80
CA PRO A 254 -15.25 22.30 -18.24
C PRO A 254 -15.08 23.58 -19.08
N LEU A 255 -15.45 24.75 -18.56
CA LEU A 255 -15.32 26.03 -19.25
C LEU A 255 -13.97 26.75 -19.03
N THR A 256 -13.10 26.27 -18.13
CA THR A 256 -11.78 26.86 -17.87
C THR A 256 -10.63 25.83 -17.82
N PRO A 257 -10.46 24.99 -18.85
CA PRO A 257 -9.51 23.87 -18.82
C PRO A 257 -8.04 24.35 -18.72
N GLY A 258 -7.46 24.30 -17.52
CA GLY A 258 -6.07 24.70 -17.26
C GLY A 258 -5.88 26.09 -16.64
N TRP A 259 -6.95 26.78 -16.23
CA TRP A 259 -6.87 28.01 -15.42
C TRP A 259 -8.08 28.21 -14.51
N ALA A 260 -7.87 28.81 -13.33
CA ALA A 260 -8.93 28.93 -12.33
C ALA A 260 -10.14 29.81 -12.73
N SER A 261 -11.34 29.28 -12.47
CA SER A 261 -12.68 29.86 -12.62
C SER A 261 -13.02 30.97 -11.62
N THR A 262 -12.07 31.85 -11.35
CA THR A 262 -12.27 33.05 -10.53
C THR A 262 -13.39 33.96 -11.09
N PRO A 263 -14.03 34.81 -10.26
CA PRO A 263 -15.08 35.71 -10.74
C PRO A 263 -14.60 36.63 -11.86
N GLY A 264 -15.22 36.51 -13.04
CA GLY A 264 -14.81 37.23 -14.25
C GLY A 264 -13.71 36.55 -15.09
N ALA A 265 -13.32 35.31 -14.77
CA ALA A 265 -12.41 34.53 -15.59
C ALA A 265 -12.90 34.35 -17.03
N LYS A 266 -11.95 34.25 -17.98
CA LYS A 266 -12.24 33.91 -19.37
C LYS A 266 -12.78 32.48 -19.45
N ARG A 267 -13.84 32.27 -20.21
CA ARG A 267 -14.49 30.96 -20.43
C ARG A 267 -14.47 30.57 -21.89
N ILE A 268 -14.37 29.28 -22.17
CA ILE A 268 -14.64 28.73 -23.51
C ILE A 268 -16.16 28.53 -23.70
N PRO A 269 -16.67 28.49 -24.95
CA PRO A 269 -18.03 28.03 -25.22
C PRO A 269 -18.24 26.57 -24.78
N ILE A 270 -19.42 26.25 -24.25
CA ILE A 270 -19.74 24.88 -23.80
C ILE A 270 -19.62 23.82 -24.92
N GLY A 271 -19.86 24.20 -26.18
CA GLY A 271 -19.69 23.31 -27.33
C GLY A 271 -18.24 22.91 -27.64
N ASP A 272 -17.27 23.70 -27.16
CA ASP A 272 -15.83 23.48 -27.31
C ASP A 272 -15.24 22.73 -26.09
N ALA A 273 -16.02 22.55 -25.01
CA ALA A 273 -15.58 21.91 -23.78
C ALA A 273 -15.46 20.39 -23.95
N VAL A 274 -14.21 19.90 -24.03
CA VAL A 274 -13.90 18.49 -24.30
C VAL A 274 -14.33 17.51 -23.21
N SER A 275 -14.61 17.99 -21.99
CA SER A 275 -15.07 17.18 -20.86
C SER A 275 -16.60 17.15 -20.69
N VAL A 276 -17.37 17.89 -21.50
CA VAL A 276 -18.84 17.89 -21.47
C VAL A 276 -19.40 16.82 -22.42
N PRO A 277 -20.18 15.84 -21.92
CA PRO A 277 -20.87 14.85 -22.74
C PRO A 277 -21.98 15.46 -23.60
N LYS A 278 -22.27 14.82 -24.73
CA LYS A 278 -23.30 15.24 -25.70
C LYS A 278 -24.48 14.25 -25.77
N ILE A 279 -24.45 13.21 -24.93
CA ILE A 279 -25.50 12.19 -24.79
C ILE A 279 -26.42 12.47 -23.59
N MET A 280 -27.72 12.23 -23.77
CA MET A 280 -28.69 12.22 -22.67
C MET A 280 -28.43 11.00 -21.77
N ALA A 281 -28.29 11.18 -20.46
CA ALA A 281 -28.06 10.09 -19.51
C ALA A 281 -28.97 10.16 -18.26
N LEU A 282 -29.41 9.01 -17.75
CA LEU A 282 -30.31 8.90 -16.61
C LEU A 282 -29.96 7.68 -15.72
N PRO A 283 -29.94 7.79 -14.39
CA PRO A 283 -29.84 6.63 -13.52
C PRO A 283 -31.22 6.04 -13.21
N MET A 284 -31.30 4.74 -12.94
CA MET A 284 -32.50 4.08 -12.42
C MET A 284 -32.16 3.11 -11.30
N SER A 285 -33.14 2.89 -10.42
CA SER A 285 -33.08 1.86 -9.40
C SER A 285 -33.44 0.50 -10.00
N TYR A 286 -33.06 -0.59 -9.34
CA TYR A 286 -33.40 -1.91 -9.84
C TYR A 286 -34.92 -2.20 -9.83
N ARG A 287 -35.69 -1.57 -8.93
CA ARG A 287 -37.16 -1.56 -8.99
C ARG A 287 -37.68 -0.88 -10.26
N ASP A 288 -37.15 0.28 -10.63
CA ASP A 288 -37.68 1.10 -11.72
C ASP A 288 -37.25 0.58 -13.10
N ILE A 289 -36.09 -0.09 -13.20
CA ILE A 289 -35.58 -0.68 -14.45
C ILE A 289 -36.15 -2.07 -14.75
N GLN A 290 -36.52 -2.86 -13.72
CA GLN A 290 -36.99 -4.24 -13.92
C GLN A 290 -38.21 -4.33 -14.86
N PRO A 291 -39.29 -3.54 -14.73
CA PRO A 291 -40.43 -3.58 -15.65
C PRO A 291 -40.09 -3.21 -17.09
N ILE A 292 -38.98 -2.51 -17.31
CA ILE A 292 -38.47 -2.16 -18.65
C ILE A 292 -37.71 -3.33 -19.25
N LEU A 293 -36.77 -3.92 -18.49
CA LEU A 293 -36.00 -5.10 -18.92
C LEU A 293 -36.89 -6.32 -19.18
N GLU A 294 -37.92 -6.55 -18.36
CA GLU A 294 -38.92 -7.60 -18.59
C GLU A 294 -39.70 -7.48 -19.91
N LYS A 295 -39.70 -6.30 -20.54
CA LYS A 295 -40.48 -6.00 -21.75
C LYS A 295 -39.59 -5.65 -22.95
N LEU A 296 -38.27 -5.78 -22.79
CA LEU A 296 -37.28 -5.40 -23.80
C LEU A 296 -37.45 -6.16 -25.13
N GLY A 297 -37.80 -7.45 -25.05
CA GLY A 297 -37.94 -8.35 -26.20
C GLY A 297 -36.60 -8.67 -26.86
N GLY A 298 -36.66 -9.19 -28.10
CA GLY A 298 -35.45 -9.53 -28.87
C GLY A 298 -34.74 -10.82 -28.42
N PRO A 299 -33.51 -11.06 -28.92
CA PRO A 299 -32.70 -12.23 -28.57
C PRO A 299 -32.38 -12.31 -27.06
N LEU A 300 -32.10 -13.52 -26.58
CA LEU A 300 -31.54 -13.73 -25.24
C LEU A 300 -30.20 -13.00 -25.10
N ALA A 301 -29.95 -12.43 -23.93
CA ALA A 301 -28.62 -11.97 -23.57
C ALA A 301 -27.68 -13.19 -23.32
N PRO A 302 -26.36 -13.04 -23.51
CA PRO A 302 -25.39 -14.02 -23.04
C PRO A 302 -25.57 -14.32 -21.54
N ALA A 303 -25.31 -15.55 -21.11
CA ALA A 303 -25.59 -15.97 -19.73
C ALA A 303 -24.74 -15.19 -18.70
N GLU A 304 -23.55 -14.75 -19.10
CA GLU A 304 -22.63 -13.90 -18.34
C GLU A 304 -23.08 -12.43 -18.21
N TRP A 305 -24.12 -12.01 -18.94
CA TRP A 305 -24.76 -10.70 -18.82
C TRP A 305 -25.93 -10.67 -17.85
N ASN A 306 -26.35 -11.83 -17.33
CA ASN A 306 -27.38 -11.91 -16.31
C ASN A 306 -26.91 -11.18 -15.04
N GLY A 307 -27.74 -10.28 -14.56
CA GLY A 307 -27.66 -9.75 -13.20
C GLY A 307 -28.55 -10.53 -12.23
N ALA A 308 -28.85 -9.93 -11.10
CA ALA A 308 -29.59 -10.57 -10.01
C ALA A 308 -31.12 -10.45 -10.10
N LEU A 309 -31.65 -9.59 -10.97
CA LEU A 309 -33.11 -9.42 -11.14
C LEU A 309 -33.78 -10.76 -11.54
N PRO A 310 -34.98 -11.07 -11.03
CA PRO A 310 -35.68 -12.34 -11.26
C PRO A 310 -36.37 -12.38 -12.64
N ILE A 311 -35.60 -12.14 -13.70
CA ILE A 311 -36.08 -11.94 -15.07
C ILE A 311 -35.20 -12.71 -16.07
N GLU A 312 -35.73 -12.94 -17.26
CA GLU A 312 -34.94 -13.42 -18.40
C GLU A 312 -34.33 -12.23 -19.13
N TYR A 313 -33.01 -12.03 -19.03
CA TYR A 313 -32.33 -10.92 -19.69
C TYR A 313 -32.31 -11.12 -21.21
N ARG A 314 -32.69 -10.06 -21.93
CA ARG A 314 -32.72 -10.03 -23.39
C ARG A 314 -31.98 -8.80 -23.89
N LEU A 315 -31.53 -8.83 -25.15
CA LEU A 315 -30.76 -7.76 -25.76
C LEU A 315 -31.62 -6.58 -26.24
N GLY A 316 -32.93 -6.79 -26.44
CA GLY A 316 -33.85 -5.75 -26.90
C GLY A 316 -33.89 -5.63 -28.43
N GLY A 317 -34.16 -4.42 -28.91
CA GLY A 317 -34.32 -4.15 -30.34
C GLY A 317 -35.40 -3.11 -30.56
N GLU A 318 -36.41 -3.44 -31.36
CA GLU A 318 -37.49 -2.51 -31.75
C GLU A 318 -38.79 -2.64 -30.92
N VAL A 319 -38.86 -3.60 -29.99
CA VAL A 319 -40.10 -3.93 -29.23
C VAL A 319 -40.36 -2.93 -28.10
N ALA A 320 -39.42 -2.80 -27.15
CA ALA A 320 -39.51 -1.79 -26.12
C ALA A 320 -39.15 -0.42 -26.69
N ARG A 321 -39.99 0.59 -26.42
CA ARG A 321 -39.70 2.00 -26.73
C ARG A 321 -39.88 2.86 -25.49
N MET A 322 -38.88 3.68 -25.20
CA MET A 322 -38.93 4.64 -24.10
C MET A 322 -38.92 6.07 -24.61
N HIS A 323 -39.65 6.90 -23.89
CA HIS A 323 -39.66 8.35 -23.96
C HIS A 323 -38.87 8.91 -22.78
N LEU A 324 -37.86 9.74 -23.05
CA LEU A 324 -37.05 10.45 -22.06
C LEU A 324 -37.13 11.95 -22.33
N GLN A 325 -37.23 12.75 -21.26
CA GLN A 325 -37.12 14.21 -21.29
C GLN A 325 -36.23 14.66 -20.14
N ILE A 326 -35.15 15.36 -20.45
CA ILE A 326 -34.13 15.82 -19.49
C ILE A 326 -33.85 17.30 -19.77
N ASP A 327 -33.96 18.14 -18.75
CA ASP A 327 -33.59 19.56 -18.75
C ASP A 327 -32.64 19.78 -17.58
N MET A 328 -31.37 20.06 -17.89
CA MET A 328 -30.30 20.34 -16.93
C MET A 328 -29.96 21.83 -16.94
N ARG A 329 -29.47 22.33 -15.81
CA ARG A 329 -28.79 23.63 -15.80
C ARG A 329 -27.54 23.58 -16.67
N THR A 330 -27.23 24.74 -17.23
CA THR A 330 -26.05 25.05 -18.04
C THR A 330 -25.56 26.48 -17.78
N ASP A 331 -26.01 27.05 -16.66
CA ASP A 331 -25.70 28.41 -16.22
C ASP A 331 -24.60 28.40 -15.17
N VAL A 332 -23.75 29.43 -15.18
CA VAL A 332 -22.59 29.54 -14.28
C VAL A 332 -23.05 29.89 -12.87
N GLN A 333 -22.57 29.17 -11.85
CA GLN A 333 -22.96 29.30 -10.45
C GLN A 333 -21.74 29.22 -9.52
N PRO A 334 -21.79 29.83 -8.32
CA PRO A 334 -20.66 29.86 -7.42
C PRO A 334 -20.51 28.57 -6.58
N ASN A 335 -19.30 28.02 -6.57
CA ASN A 335 -18.78 27.08 -5.59
C ASN A 335 -17.87 27.80 -4.57
N TYR A 336 -17.76 27.24 -3.37
CA TYR A 336 -17.09 27.86 -2.22
C TYR A 336 -16.11 26.89 -1.54
N VAL A 337 -14.82 27.09 -1.83
CA VAL A 337 -13.72 26.38 -1.16
C VAL A 337 -13.35 27.12 0.12
N VAL A 338 -13.33 26.44 1.26
CA VAL A 338 -12.85 27.02 2.52
C VAL A 338 -11.39 26.64 2.73
N GLU A 339 -10.53 27.63 2.93
CA GLU A 339 -9.12 27.45 3.28
C GLU A 339 -8.87 27.94 4.71
N GLY A 340 -8.23 27.11 5.54
CA GLY A 340 -7.83 27.44 6.91
C GLY A 340 -6.35 27.13 7.13
N ARG A 341 -5.65 27.93 7.94
CA ARG A 341 -4.22 27.74 8.21
C ARG A 341 -3.90 27.65 9.70
N ILE A 342 -2.96 26.77 10.06
CA ILE A 342 -2.17 26.87 11.30
C ILE A 342 -0.75 27.21 10.88
N THR A 343 -0.36 28.47 11.07
CA THR A 343 0.92 29.00 10.59
C THR A 343 2.08 28.42 11.40
N GLY A 344 3.06 27.89 10.66
CA GLY A 344 4.23 27.21 11.20
C GLY A 344 5.14 28.13 12.03
N SER A 345 5.71 27.61 13.11
CA SER A 345 6.56 28.37 14.04
C SER A 345 7.97 28.65 13.53
N GLU A 346 8.48 27.82 12.62
CA GLU A 346 9.87 27.91 12.11
C GLU A 346 9.94 28.05 10.59
N LEU A 347 9.09 27.32 9.85
CA LEU A 347 9.10 27.15 8.40
C LEU A 347 7.72 27.48 7.79
N PRO A 348 7.22 28.73 7.92
CA PRO A 348 5.85 29.08 7.51
C PRO A 348 5.59 28.95 5.99
N ASP A 349 6.64 28.96 5.16
CA ASP A 349 6.59 28.77 3.71
C ASP A 349 6.82 27.30 3.26
N GLU A 350 6.85 26.34 4.19
CA GLU A 350 6.71 24.92 3.88
C GLU A 350 5.32 24.47 4.38
N TRP A 351 4.50 23.91 3.48
CA TRP A 351 3.07 23.66 3.72
C TRP A 351 2.74 22.16 3.64
N VAL A 352 2.13 21.60 4.68
CA VAL A 352 1.38 20.34 4.57
C VAL A 352 -0.06 20.71 4.25
N VAL A 353 -0.58 20.24 3.12
CA VAL A 353 -1.98 20.51 2.71
C VAL A 353 -2.83 19.29 3.06
N LEU A 354 -4.00 19.51 3.64
CA LEU A 354 -4.97 18.50 4.06
C LEU A 354 -6.32 18.83 3.41
N GLY A 355 -6.97 17.88 2.75
CA GLY A 355 -8.20 18.14 1.99
C GLY A 355 -9.28 17.07 2.09
N ASN A 356 -10.52 17.53 1.86
CA ASN A 356 -11.78 16.79 1.85
C ASN A 356 -12.82 17.69 1.15
N HIS A 357 -13.75 17.15 0.38
CA HIS A 357 -14.89 17.92 -0.16
C HIS A 357 -16.07 17.95 0.82
N HIS A 358 -16.98 18.92 0.64
CA HIS A 358 -18.18 19.07 1.47
C HIS A 358 -19.50 19.04 0.68
N ASP A 359 -19.45 19.03 -0.66
CA ASP A 359 -20.62 18.76 -1.49
C ASP A 359 -20.89 17.25 -1.64
N ALA A 360 -22.17 16.89 -1.74
CA ALA A 360 -22.63 15.50 -1.90
C ALA A 360 -23.90 15.41 -2.75
N TRP A 361 -24.14 14.31 -3.48
CA TRP A 361 -25.37 14.13 -4.26
C TRP A 361 -26.68 14.30 -3.48
N VAL A 362 -26.70 13.83 -2.23
CA VAL A 362 -27.83 13.96 -1.31
C VAL A 362 -27.30 14.37 0.08
N PHE A 363 -27.33 13.50 1.08
CA PHE A 363 -26.85 13.80 2.44
C PHE A 363 -25.36 13.45 2.64
N GLY A 364 -24.84 12.53 1.84
CA GLY A 364 -23.43 12.18 1.83
C GLY A 364 -22.88 11.71 3.17
N GLY A 365 -23.52 10.72 3.80
CA GLY A 365 -23.13 10.21 5.11
C GLY A 365 -21.69 9.72 5.16
N VAL A 366 -21.35 8.74 4.33
CA VAL A 366 -19.96 8.35 4.08
C VAL A 366 -19.31 9.43 3.22
N ASP A 367 -19.93 9.73 2.08
CA ASP A 367 -19.31 10.47 0.98
C ASP A 367 -19.94 11.87 0.84
N PRO A 368 -19.31 12.96 1.34
CA PRO A 368 -18.02 13.04 2.04
C PRO A 368 -18.15 13.42 3.52
N SER A 369 -19.37 13.52 4.07
CA SER A 369 -19.60 14.14 5.39
C SER A 369 -18.85 13.42 6.52
N SER A 370 -18.50 12.14 6.33
CA SER A 370 -17.62 11.41 7.25
C SER A 370 -16.23 12.05 7.32
N GLY A 371 -15.61 12.34 6.17
CA GLY A 371 -14.34 13.04 6.05
C GLY A 371 -14.43 14.48 6.54
N THR A 372 -15.52 15.19 6.22
CA THR A 372 -15.73 16.57 6.71
C THR A 372 -15.85 16.59 8.23
N ALA A 373 -16.59 15.66 8.83
CA ALA A 373 -16.71 15.52 10.29
C ALA A 373 -15.36 15.19 10.96
N SER A 374 -14.56 14.33 10.34
CA SER A 374 -13.20 13.99 10.80
C SER A 374 -12.25 15.19 10.68
N MET A 375 -12.34 15.97 9.60
CA MET A 375 -11.59 17.23 9.43
C MET A 375 -11.98 18.27 10.49
N MET A 376 -13.28 18.39 10.83
CA MET A 376 -13.75 19.31 11.87
C MET A 376 -13.21 18.94 13.26
N GLU A 377 -13.06 17.66 13.57
CA GLU A 377 -12.44 17.21 14.82
C GLU A 377 -10.92 17.34 14.81
N LEU A 378 -10.28 17.12 13.65
CA LEU A 378 -8.84 17.33 13.46
C LEU A 378 -8.46 18.80 13.68
N THR A 379 -9.15 19.72 13.01
CA THR A 379 -8.93 21.18 13.11
C THR A 379 -9.20 21.70 14.52
N LYS A 380 -10.26 21.21 15.19
CA LYS A 380 -10.50 21.44 16.63
C LYS A 380 -9.35 20.94 17.51
N SER A 381 -8.85 19.74 17.27
CA SER A 381 -7.77 19.12 18.07
C SER A 381 -6.44 19.84 17.89
N LEU A 382 -6.07 20.18 16.65
CA LEU A 382 -4.85 20.93 16.35
C LEU A 382 -4.94 22.39 16.82
N GLY A 383 -6.11 23.03 16.70
CA GLY A 383 -6.39 24.33 17.30
C GLY A 383 -6.23 24.31 18.82
N ARG A 384 -6.66 23.22 19.48
CA ARG A 384 -6.44 23.03 20.91
C ARG A 384 -4.96 22.83 21.27
N LEU A 385 -4.19 22.04 20.51
CA LEU A 385 -2.73 21.92 20.71
C LEU A 385 -2.02 23.28 20.59
N LYS A 386 -2.41 24.10 19.61
CA LYS A 386 -1.92 25.47 19.45
C LYS A 386 -2.23 26.36 20.66
N GLN A 387 -3.45 26.29 21.19
CA GLN A 387 -3.85 27.00 22.42
C GLN A 387 -3.07 26.51 23.66
N GLU A 388 -2.69 25.23 23.69
CA GLU A 388 -1.80 24.64 24.71
C GLU A 388 -0.31 24.93 24.46
N GLY A 389 0.01 25.81 23.51
CA GLY A 389 1.37 26.29 23.22
C GLY A 389 2.16 25.46 22.20
N THR A 390 1.57 24.39 21.65
CA THR A 390 2.23 23.50 20.69
C THR A 390 1.87 23.89 19.25
N ARG A 391 2.81 24.50 18.52
CA ARG A 391 2.67 24.84 17.10
C ARG A 391 3.56 23.94 16.24
N PRO A 392 3.09 23.48 15.06
CA PRO A 392 3.94 22.75 14.12
C PRO A 392 5.04 23.66 13.57
N LYS A 393 6.18 23.09 13.15
CA LYS A 393 7.28 23.87 12.56
C LYS A 393 6.89 24.45 11.19
N ARG A 394 6.29 23.61 10.34
CA ARG A 394 5.69 23.96 9.04
C ARG A 394 4.24 24.40 9.17
N THR A 395 3.73 25.11 8.17
CA THR A 395 2.32 25.48 8.12
C THR A 395 1.46 24.28 7.76
N LEU A 396 0.33 24.12 8.45
CA LEU A 396 -0.75 23.22 8.04
C LEU A 396 -1.80 24.06 7.30
N VAL A 397 -2.22 23.61 6.11
CA VAL A 397 -3.28 24.22 5.30
C VAL A 397 -4.40 23.21 5.17
N PHE A 398 -5.61 23.56 5.60
CA PHE A 398 -6.81 22.74 5.53
C PHE A 398 -7.71 23.31 4.44
N CYS A 399 -8.22 22.45 3.57
CA CYS A 399 -9.10 22.84 2.48
C CYS A 399 -10.38 21.99 2.47
N ALA A 400 -11.53 22.64 2.60
CA ALA A 400 -12.83 22.03 2.36
C ALA A 400 -13.28 22.39 0.93
N TRP A 401 -13.30 21.39 0.03
CA TRP A 401 -13.55 21.56 -1.40
C TRP A 401 -15.05 21.53 -1.75
N ASP A 402 -15.44 22.15 -2.87
CA ASP A 402 -16.84 22.22 -3.35
C ASP A 402 -16.89 21.96 -4.87
N GLY A 403 -17.75 21.03 -5.28
CA GLY A 403 -17.89 20.53 -6.64
C GLY A 403 -16.98 19.35 -6.95
N GLU A 404 -16.54 18.58 -5.96
CA GLU A 404 -15.76 17.36 -6.21
C GLU A 404 -16.58 16.38 -7.04
N GLU A 405 -17.78 16.08 -6.56
CA GLU A 405 -18.75 15.10 -7.10
C GLU A 405 -19.03 15.28 -8.60
N VAL A 406 -18.87 16.52 -9.06
CA VAL A 406 -19.15 16.99 -10.40
C VAL A 406 -17.98 16.73 -11.35
N THR A 407 -16.76 17.14 -10.99
CA THR A 407 -15.55 17.16 -11.85
C THR A 407 -14.22 17.39 -11.07
N LEU A 408 -14.14 17.11 -9.76
CA LEU A 408 -13.01 17.51 -8.89
C LEU A 408 -12.82 19.03 -8.84
N THR A 409 -13.93 19.78 -8.85
CA THR A 409 -13.93 21.19 -9.29
C THR A 409 -13.16 22.08 -8.33
N GLY A 410 -13.59 22.20 -7.07
CA GLY A 410 -13.01 23.16 -6.11
C GLY A 410 -11.51 22.96 -5.86
N SER A 411 -11.06 21.70 -5.75
CA SER A 411 -9.63 21.39 -5.63
C SER A 411 -8.86 21.71 -6.90
N THR A 412 -9.39 21.37 -8.09
CA THR A 412 -8.76 21.70 -9.37
C THR A 412 -8.59 23.20 -9.56
N GLU A 413 -9.66 23.99 -9.41
CA GLU A 413 -9.61 25.45 -9.57
C GLU A 413 -8.60 26.10 -8.60
N TRP A 414 -8.57 25.65 -7.34
CA TRP A 414 -7.61 26.14 -6.34
C TRP A 414 -6.17 25.69 -6.64
N GLY A 415 -5.99 24.44 -7.05
CA GLY A 415 -4.71 23.87 -7.46
C GLY A 415 -4.11 24.58 -8.67
N GLU A 416 -4.95 25.02 -9.62
CA GLU A 416 -4.57 25.83 -10.76
C GLU A 416 -4.28 27.29 -10.38
N GLN A 417 -5.14 27.91 -9.57
CA GLN A 417 -4.95 29.29 -9.07
C GLN A 417 -3.61 29.45 -8.34
N PHE A 418 -3.29 28.50 -7.46
CA PHE A 418 -2.12 28.55 -6.58
C PHE A 418 -0.95 27.68 -7.07
N ALA A 419 -1.00 27.12 -8.29
CA ALA A 419 -0.01 26.18 -8.81
C ALA A 419 1.45 26.62 -8.66
N ALA A 420 1.73 27.91 -8.83
CA ALA A 420 3.07 28.48 -8.70
C ALA A 420 3.55 28.56 -7.23
N GLU A 421 2.67 28.91 -6.29
CA GLU A 421 2.99 28.96 -4.86
C GLU A 421 3.09 27.55 -4.29
N LEU A 422 2.16 26.67 -4.67
CA LEU A 422 2.15 25.26 -4.31
C LEU A 422 3.45 24.54 -4.69
N LYS A 423 3.98 24.74 -5.91
CA LYS A 423 5.28 24.21 -6.33
C LYS A 423 6.45 24.71 -5.47
N GLN A 424 6.35 25.89 -4.87
CA GLN A 424 7.38 26.46 -4.00
C GLN A 424 7.23 26.04 -2.53
N LYS A 425 5.99 25.80 -2.06
CA LYS A 425 5.67 25.69 -0.63
C LYS A 425 5.16 24.32 -0.20
N ALA A 426 4.31 23.65 -0.98
CA ALA A 426 3.72 22.37 -0.58
C ALA A 426 4.79 21.27 -0.43
N VAL A 427 4.73 20.52 0.68
CA VAL A 427 5.60 19.36 0.96
C VAL A 427 4.90 18.05 0.61
N ALA A 428 3.58 17.98 0.82
CA ALA A 428 2.69 16.86 0.52
C ALA A 428 1.23 17.34 0.57
N TYR A 429 0.33 16.56 -0.03
CA TYR A 429 -1.13 16.67 0.09
C TYR A 429 -1.70 15.38 0.72
N LEU A 430 -2.51 15.54 1.76
CA LEU A 430 -3.12 14.45 2.53
C LEU A 430 -4.64 14.49 2.32
N ASN A 431 -5.18 13.59 1.50
CA ASN A 431 -6.62 13.48 1.29
C ASN A 431 -7.25 12.52 2.31
N VAL A 432 -8.43 12.90 2.80
CA VAL A 432 -9.40 11.99 3.40
C VAL A 432 -10.76 12.42 2.86
N ASP A 433 -11.13 11.82 1.75
CA ASP A 433 -12.44 11.90 1.13
C ASP A 433 -13.51 11.34 2.10
N SER A 434 -13.58 10.02 2.15
CA SER A 434 -14.51 9.25 2.97
C SER A 434 -13.76 8.59 4.11
N SER A 435 -13.92 9.11 5.33
CA SER A 435 -13.12 8.66 6.48
C SER A 435 -13.45 7.25 6.97
N ALA A 436 -14.72 6.86 6.99
CA ALA A 436 -15.12 5.51 7.41
C ALA A 436 -16.51 5.08 6.88
N SER A 437 -16.54 3.96 6.14
CA SER A 437 -17.72 3.12 5.87
C SER A 437 -17.64 1.73 6.51
N GLY A 438 -16.57 1.45 7.24
CA GLY A 438 -16.33 0.18 7.93
C GLY A 438 -14.97 0.15 8.64
N PRO A 439 -14.42 -1.03 8.97
CA PRO A 439 -13.24 -1.16 9.80
C PRO A 439 -11.90 -1.34 9.05
N ARG A 440 -11.89 -1.54 7.72
CA ARG A 440 -10.65 -1.91 6.99
C ARG A 440 -9.92 -0.67 6.51
N LEU A 441 -8.66 -0.48 6.90
CA LEU A 441 -7.85 0.61 6.32
C LEU A 441 -7.62 0.35 4.82
N ASP A 442 -8.09 1.26 3.98
CA ASP A 442 -7.73 1.37 2.56
C ASP A 442 -6.89 2.63 2.35
N LEU A 443 -5.86 2.52 1.52
CA LEU A 443 -4.80 3.53 1.45
C LEU A 443 -4.02 3.44 0.15
N SER A 444 -3.94 4.57 -0.56
CA SER A 444 -3.02 4.74 -1.68
C SER A 444 -2.06 5.91 -1.46
N ALA A 445 -0.78 5.72 -1.72
CA ALA A 445 0.26 6.72 -1.44
C ALA A 445 1.35 6.69 -2.51
N VAL A 446 1.91 7.84 -2.89
CA VAL A 446 3.16 7.80 -3.68
C VAL A 446 4.24 7.03 -2.91
N GLY A 447 5.11 6.30 -3.62
CA GLY A 447 6.05 5.35 -3.00
C GLY A 447 7.05 5.96 -1.99
N SER A 448 7.18 7.29 -2.00
CA SER A 448 8.00 8.07 -1.05
C SER A 448 7.31 8.28 0.31
N LEU A 449 5.97 8.25 0.38
CA LEU A 449 5.19 8.36 1.62
C LEU A 449 4.84 6.98 2.23
N ALA A 450 4.85 5.92 1.43
CA ALA A 450 4.47 4.57 1.86
C ALA A 450 5.20 4.07 3.13
N PRO A 451 6.53 4.22 3.30
CA PRO A 451 7.21 3.76 4.53
C PRO A 451 6.75 4.54 5.77
N MET A 452 6.54 5.85 5.65
CA MET A 452 6.13 6.70 6.76
C MET A 452 4.77 6.29 7.34
N VAL A 453 3.80 5.99 6.48
CA VAL A 453 2.47 5.61 6.95
C VAL A 453 2.44 4.18 7.50
N VAL A 454 3.20 3.24 6.91
CA VAL A 454 3.37 1.89 7.46
C VAL A 454 4.05 1.92 8.83
N ASP A 455 5.03 2.81 9.05
CA ASP A 455 5.66 2.99 10.36
C ASP A 455 4.73 3.66 11.38
N LEU A 456 3.81 4.53 10.94
CA LEU A 456 2.81 5.15 11.81
C LEU A 456 1.70 4.18 12.23
N THR A 457 1.21 3.31 11.35
CA THR A 457 0.16 2.33 11.69
C THR A 457 0.61 1.31 12.74
N LYS A 458 1.92 1.07 12.89
CA LYS A 458 2.51 0.25 13.98
C LYS A 458 2.31 0.88 15.37
N GLU A 459 2.07 2.19 15.44
CA GLU A 459 1.97 2.96 16.69
C GLU A 459 0.55 3.41 17.04
N LEU A 460 -0.38 3.34 16.08
CA LEU A 460 -1.79 3.59 16.27
C LEU A 460 -2.51 2.30 16.70
N ARG A 461 -3.64 2.45 17.39
CA ARG A 461 -4.43 1.32 17.89
C ARG A 461 -5.73 1.20 17.12
N ASP A 462 -5.99 0.00 16.63
CA ASP A 462 -7.27 -0.36 16.02
C ASP A 462 -8.34 -0.55 17.11
N PRO A 463 -9.63 -0.28 16.87
CA PRO A 463 -10.72 -0.51 17.84
C PRO A 463 -10.87 -1.97 18.32
N SER A 464 -10.29 -2.96 17.62
CA SER A 464 -10.18 -4.35 18.09
C SER A 464 -9.05 -4.60 19.10
N GLY A 465 -8.23 -3.59 19.43
CA GLY A 465 -7.22 -3.61 20.49
C GLY A 465 -5.79 -3.93 20.04
N VAL A 466 -5.59 -4.37 18.79
CA VAL A 466 -4.25 -4.55 18.18
C VAL A 466 -3.68 -3.23 17.65
N SER A 467 -2.46 -3.23 17.12
CA SER A 467 -1.99 -2.09 16.32
C SER A 467 -2.77 -1.99 15.01
N LEU A 468 -2.91 -0.77 14.46
CA LEU A 468 -3.55 -0.56 13.17
C LEU A 468 -2.80 -1.32 12.05
N TYR A 469 -1.48 -1.45 12.16
CA TYR A 469 -0.66 -2.29 11.28
C TYR A 469 -1.05 -3.78 11.34
N GLU A 470 -1.25 -4.35 12.53
CA GLU A 470 -1.70 -5.74 12.68
C GLU A 470 -3.12 -5.95 12.16
N ALA A 471 -4.02 -4.97 12.36
CA ALA A 471 -5.37 -5.02 11.80
C ALA A 471 -5.36 -4.96 10.26
N TRP A 472 -4.56 -4.06 9.68
CA TRP A 472 -4.42 -3.86 8.23
C TRP A 472 -3.81 -5.07 7.51
N ARG A 473 -2.98 -5.86 8.19
CA ARG A 473 -2.36 -7.08 7.63
C ARG A 473 -3.23 -8.34 7.67
N ARG A 474 -4.43 -8.28 8.25
CA ARG A 474 -5.34 -9.45 8.28
C ARG A 474 -5.84 -9.76 6.87
N PRO A 475 -5.68 -10.98 6.34
CA PRO A 475 -6.23 -11.33 5.03
C PRO A 475 -7.76 -11.29 5.07
N GLU A 476 -8.38 -10.94 3.94
CA GLU A 476 -9.84 -10.98 3.80
C GLU A 476 -10.35 -12.42 3.82
N GLY A 477 -11.61 -12.59 4.25
CA GLY A 477 -12.28 -13.90 4.26
C GLY A 477 -12.47 -14.46 2.86
N GLU A 478 -12.11 -15.74 2.68
CA GLU A 478 -12.42 -16.60 1.52
C GLU A 478 -12.22 -15.98 0.13
N SER A 479 -11.01 -15.53 -0.16
CA SER A 479 -10.48 -15.49 -1.53
C SER A 479 -9.05 -16.02 -1.58
N ASP A 480 -8.59 -16.48 -2.74
CA ASP A 480 -7.25 -17.05 -2.96
C ASP A 480 -6.13 -15.99 -3.02
N GLY A 481 -6.19 -15.00 -2.11
CA GLY A 481 -5.12 -14.06 -1.84
C GLY A 481 -4.06 -14.64 -0.88
N PRO A 482 -2.91 -13.96 -0.70
CA PRO A 482 -1.84 -14.42 0.17
C PRO A 482 -2.30 -14.55 1.63
N LYS A 483 -2.36 -15.79 2.13
CA LYS A 483 -2.71 -16.10 3.53
C LYS A 483 -1.64 -15.56 4.49
N GLU A 484 -2.02 -15.38 5.76
CA GLU A 484 -1.30 -14.64 6.82
C GLU A 484 0.24 -14.60 6.72
N GLY A 485 0.80 -13.39 6.86
CA GLY A 485 2.24 -13.20 7.11
C GLY A 485 3.16 -13.27 5.89
N THR A 486 2.64 -12.90 4.71
CA THR A 486 3.31 -13.01 3.39
C THR A 486 3.61 -11.67 2.68
N LEU A 487 2.79 -10.62 2.87
CA LEU A 487 3.09 -9.30 2.31
C LEU A 487 4.23 -8.59 3.09
N PRO A 488 5.28 -8.09 2.41
CA PRO A 488 6.26 -7.18 3.02
C PRO A 488 5.64 -5.81 3.28
N ASP A 489 6.18 -5.06 4.25
CA ASP A 489 5.74 -3.69 4.62
C ASP A 489 5.55 -2.77 3.40
N GLN A 490 6.44 -2.85 2.40
CA GLN A 490 6.40 -2.03 1.19
C GLN A 490 5.21 -2.34 0.25
N ALA A 491 4.49 -3.45 0.48
CA ALA A 491 3.34 -3.89 -0.31
C ALA A 491 1.98 -3.65 0.38
N LEU A 492 1.96 -3.04 1.57
CA LEU A 492 0.71 -2.73 2.28
C LEU A 492 0.01 -1.49 1.70
N ALA A 493 0.76 -0.41 1.45
CA ALA A 493 0.25 0.79 0.81
C ALA A 493 0.14 0.59 -0.71
N VAL A 494 -1.01 0.94 -1.31
CA VAL A 494 -1.17 0.90 -2.77
C VAL A 494 -0.37 2.05 -3.40
N THR A 495 0.74 1.74 -4.09
CA THR A 495 1.62 2.78 -4.67
C THR A 495 1.28 3.20 -6.11
N ARG A 496 0.14 2.73 -6.64
CA ARG A 496 -0.42 3.13 -7.94
C ARG A 496 -1.51 4.17 -7.72
N ILE A 497 -1.26 5.41 -8.13
CA ILE A 497 -2.21 6.52 -7.94
C ILE A 497 -3.07 6.71 -9.20
N GLY A 498 -4.38 6.74 -9.03
CA GLY A 498 -5.37 7.06 -10.05
C GLY A 498 -6.00 8.43 -9.83
N SER A 499 -7.29 8.55 -10.15
CA SER A 499 -8.12 9.73 -9.85
C SER A 499 -9.33 9.30 -9.01
N GLY A 500 -10.42 10.07 -9.02
CA GLY A 500 -11.63 9.80 -8.25
C GLY A 500 -11.64 10.40 -6.84
N SER A 501 -10.75 11.36 -6.57
CA SER A 501 -10.89 12.37 -5.51
C SER A 501 -9.88 13.52 -5.74
N ASP A 502 -9.91 14.52 -4.86
CA ASP A 502 -9.25 15.83 -4.95
C ASP A 502 -7.71 15.79 -5.07
N HIS A 503 -7.04 14.68 -4.71
CA HIS A 503 -5.58 14.54 -4.86
C HIS A 503 -5.10 14.67 -6.31
N THR A 504 -5.99 14.47 -7.28
CA THR A 504 -5.70 14.41 -8.73
C THR A 504 -4.89 15.63 -9.21
N VAL A 505 -5.30 16.86 -8.88
CA VAL A 505 -4.58 18.09 -9.30
C VAL A 505 -3.19 18.19 -8.67
N PHE A 506 -3.05 17.79 -7.41
CA PHE A 506 -1.81 17.87 -6.65
C PHE A 506 -0.73 16.98 -7.28
N ILE A 507 -1.04 15.72 -7.61
CA ILE A 507 -0.06 14.82 -8.24
C ILE A 507 0.05 15.03 -9.75
N ASN A 508 -1.06 15.13 -10.48
CA ASN A 508 -1.02 15.09 -11.95
C ASN A 508 -0.72 16.43 -12.60
N HIS A 509 -1.05 17.57 -11.99
CA HIS A 509 -0.84 18.90 -12.58
C HIS A 509 0.25 19.71 -11.84
N VAL A 510 0.30 19.63 -10.51
CA VAL A 510 1.19 20.46 -9.68
C VAL A 510 2.49 19.73 -9.30
N GLY A 511 2.48 18.40 -9.16
CA GLY A 511 3.66 17.57 -8.88
C GLY A 511 4.02 17.52 -7.39
N ILE A 512 3.04 17.28 -6.54
CA ILE A 512 3.16 17.20 -5.07
C ILE A 512 2.96 15.74 -4.64
N PRO A 513 3.73 15.22 -3.65
CA PRO A 513 3.48 13.91 -3.06
C PRO A 513 2.08 13.80 -2.47
N VAL A 514 1.29 12.80 -2.88
CA VAL A 514 -0.09 12.57 -2.42
C VAL A 514 -0.25 11.29 -1.63
N ILE A 515 -1.25 11.28 -0.74
CA ILE A 515 -1.80 10.10 -0.08
C ILE A 515 -3.31 10.24 0.08
N GLU A 516 -4.03 9.16 -0.18
CA GLU A 516 -5.45 8.94 0.07
C GLU A 516 -5.60 7.97 1.24
N MET A 517 -6.51 8.22 2.18
CA MET A 517 -6.72 7.37 3.36
C MET A 517 -8.21 7.28 3.73
N GLY A 518 -8.74 6.07 3.80
CA GLY A 518 -10.12 5.79 4.22
C GLY A 518 -10.22 4.51 5.04
N PHE A 519 -11.27 4.37 5.85
CA PHE A 519 -11.68 3.05 6.36
C PHE A 519 -12.88 2.54 5.57
N THR A 520 -12.77 1.36 4.96
CA THR A 520 -13.81 0.79 4.10
C THR A 520 -14.55 -0.36 4.74
N GLY A 521 -15.80 -0.55 4.32
CA GLY A 521 -16.64 -1.70 4.62
C GLY A 521 -17.57 -2.03 3.45
N PRO A 522 -18.50 -2.96 3.65
CA PRO A 522 -19.69 -3.07 2.79
C PRO A 522 -20.42 -1.72 2.69
N TYR A 523 -20.59 -1.20 1.47
CA TYR A 523 -21.15 0.13 1.22
C TYR A 523 -21.91 0.14 -0.11
N GLY A 524 -23.16 -0.32 -0.10
CA GLY A 524 -24.02 -0.40 -1.29
C GLY A 524 -24.99 0.77 -1.46
N VAL A 525 -24.95 1.77 -0.59
CA VAL A 525 -25.84 2.95 -0.63
C VAL A 525 -25.19 4.18 -1.27
N TYR A 526 -24.04 4.02 -1.90
CA TYR A 526 -23.26 5.07 -2.57
C TYR A 526 -24.10 6.04 -3.42
N HIS A 527 -23.79 7.34 -3.35
CA HIS A 527 -24.43 8.43 -4.09
C HIS A 527 -25.98 8.48 -4.03
N SER A 528 -26.57 8.01 -2.93
CA SER A 528 -28.01 7.84 -2.78
C SER A 528 -28.57 8.59 -1.57
N ALA A 529 -29.90 8.66 -1.46
CA ALA A 529 -30.56 9.21 -0.28
C ALA A 529 -30.40 8.34 0.98
N TYR A 530 -29.88 7.11 0.84
CA TYR A 530 -29.61 6.20 1.95
C TYR A 530 -28.16 6.27 2.44
N ASP A 531 -27.28 7.00 1.74
CA ASP A 531 -26.00 7.40 2.32
C ASP A 531 -26.25 8.58 3.28
N SER A 532 -26.60 8.26 4.53
CA SER A 532 -27.18 9.19 5.49
C SER A 532 -26.55 9.08 6.89
N HIS A 533 -26.92 10.01 7.77
CA HIS A 533 -26.54 9.95 9.18
C HIS A 533 -26.92 8.62 9.84
N TYR A 534 -28.11 8.09 9.51
CA TYR A 534 -28.59 6.83 10.05
C TYR A 534 -27.69 5.67 9.62
N TRP A 535 -27.34 5.60 8.32
CA TRP A 535 -26.50 4.54 7.78
C TRP A 535 -25.15 4.46 8.49
N VAL A 536 -24.43 5.58 8.58
CA VAL A 536 -23.12 5.63 9.27
C VAL A 536 -23.29 5.28 10.76
N ASN A 537 -24.30 5.84 11.43
CA ASN A 537 -24.48 5.65 12.87
C ASN A 537 -24.91 4.23 13.28
N GLN A 538 -25.62 3.50 12.43
CA GLN A 538 -26.15 2.17 12.74
C GLN A 538 -25.39 1.02 12.07
N ILE A 539 -24.77 1.26 10.92
CA ILE A 539 -24.17 0.23 10.06
C ILE A 539 -22.68 0.50 9.81
N GLY A 540 -22.32 1.68 9.29
CA GLY A 540 -20.95 1.98 8.83
C GLY A 540 -19.90 2.05 9.95
N ASP A 541 -20.11 2.92 10.95
CA ASP A 541 -19.23 3.04 12.12
C ASP A 541 -20.04 3.31 13.40
N PRO A 542 -20.71 2.29 13.97
CA PRO A 542 -21.44 2.42 15.22
C PRO A 542 -20.53 2.83 16.39
N GLY A 543 -20.68 4.10 16.77
CA GLY A 543 -19.86 4.75 17.79
C GLY A 543 -18.70 5.60 17.25
N TYR A 544 -18.59 5.84 15.94
CA TYR A 544 -17.64 6.77 15.31
C TYR A 544 -16.17 6.52 15.68
N ARG A 545 -15.79 5.25 15.87
CA ARG A 545 -14.46 4.84 16.35
C ARG A 545 -13.43 4.83 15.23
N TYR A 546 -13.82 4.47 14.01
CA TYR A 546 -12.96 4.53 12.84
C TYR A 546 -12.82 5.95 12.30
N HIS A 547 -13.85 6.79 12.41
CA HIS A 547 -13.71 8.24 12.18
C HIS A 547 -12.71 8.88 13.16
N GLN A 548 -12.76 8.51 14.44
CA GLN A 548 -11.80 9.00 15.44
C GLN A 548 -10.38 8.52 15.11
N LEU A 549 -10.21 7.24 14.77
CA LEU A 549 -8.91 6.71 14.38
C LEU A 549 -8.38 7.35 13.09
N MET A 550 -9.24 7.69 12.13
CA MET A 550 -8.84 8.46 10.94
C MET A 550 -8.39 9.87 11.32
N THR A 551 -9.09 10.54 12.24
CA THR A 551 -8.69 11.84 12.79
C THR A 551 -7.29 11.77 13.43
N GLU A 552 -7.00 10.70 14.19
CA GLU A 552 -5.70 10.44 14.79
C GLU A 552 -4.61 10.15 13.75
N LEU A 553 -4.89 9.29 12.75
CA LEU A 553 -3.99 8.94 11.65
C LEU A 553 -3.62 10.17 10.81
N TRP A 554 -4.62 10.91 10.35
CA TRP A 554 -4.45 12.09 9.49
C TRP A 554 -3.66 13.19 10.20
N GLY A 555 -3.99 13.45 11.47
CA GLY A 555 -3.26 14.41 12.30
C GLY A 555 -1.83 13.99 12.61
N ALA A 556 -1.57 12.71 12.88
CA ALA A 556 -0.22 12.21 13.11
C ALA A 556 0.63 12.23 11.84
N MET A 557 0.07 11.87 10.67
CA MET A 557 0.72 12.06 9.36
C MET A 557 1.09 13.52 9.13
N ALA A 558 0.14 14.43 9.33
CA ALA A 558 0.34 15.86 9.15
C ALA A 558 1.43 16.43 10.08
N LEU A 559 1.40 16.07 11.37
CA LEU A 559 2.40 16.53 12.33
C LEU A 559 3.80 15.96 12.06
N ARG A 560 3.91 14.69 11.63
CA ARG A 560 5.21 14.09 11.25
C ARG A 560 5.82 14.86 10.08
N LEU A 561 5.06 15.09 9.01
CA LEU A 561 5.50 15.93 7.88
C LEU A 561 5.81 17.37 8.33
N ALA A 562 5.01 17.93 9.23
CA ALA A 562 5.14 19.33 9.63
C ALA A 562 6.30 19.59 10.61
N ASN A 563 6.78 18.60 11.35
CA ASN A 563 7.80 18.78 12.40
C ASN A 563 9.17 18.15 12.08
N ALA A 564 9.25 17.24 11.10
CA ALA A 564 10.48 16.54 10.77
C ALA A 564 11.60 17.50 10.33
N GLU A 565 12.79 17.31 10.89
CA GLU A 565 14.00 18.05 10.49
C GLU A 565 14.32 17.82 9.00
N ILE A 566 14.25 16.57 8.56
CA ILE A 566 14.27 16.20 7.15
C ILE A 566 12.92 15.58 6.76
N LEU A 567 12.36 15.99 5.62
CA LEU A 567 11.11 15.45 5.11
C LEU A 567 11.23 13.91 4.94
N PRO A 568 10.30 13.10 5.47
CA PRO A 568 10.36 11.64 5.46
C PRO A 568 10.00 11.01 4.10
N LEU A 569 10.43 11.63 2.99
CA LEU A 569 10.16 11.19 1.62
C LEU A 569 11.23 10.20 1.15
N ASP A 570 10.84 8.94 0.98
CA ASP A 570 11.77 7.83 0.72
C ASP A 570 12.01 7.54 -0.78
N VAL A 571 13.18 7.91 -1.28
CA VAL A 571 13.53 7.75 -2.71
C VAL A 571 13.78 6.29 -3.09
N GLU A 572 14.28 5.44 -2.18
CA GLU A 572 14.52 4.02 -2.48
C GLU A 572 13.20 3.26 -2.70
N SER A 573 12.21 3.53 -1.85
CA SER A 573 10.87 2.94 -1.91
C SER A 573 10.10 3.42 -3.13
N TYR A 574 10.19 4.72 -3.47
CA TYR A 574 9.63 5.24 -4.72
C TYR A 574 10.27 4.55 -5.94
N ALA A 575 11.58 4.36 -5.96
CA ALA A 575 12.25 3.63 -7.05
C ALA A 575 11.85 2.15 -7.11
N ALA A 576 11.49 1.52 -5.98
CA ALA A 576 10.91 0.18 -5.96
C ALA A 576 9.50 0.16 -6.58
N SER A 577 8.62 1.14 -6.29
CA SER A 577 7.33 1.29 -6.97
C SER A 577 7.51 1.45 -8.49
N VAL A 578 8.43 2.32 -8.94
CA VAL A 578 8.69 2.51 -10.38
C VAL A 578 9.22 1.23 -11.04
N ARG A 579 10.07 0.44 -10.36
CA ARG A 579 10.49 -0.89 -10.85
C ARG A 579 9.29 -1.80 -11.09
N ASP A 580 8.30 -1.77 -10.22
CA ASP A 580 7.12 -2.62 -10.33
C ASP A 580 6.15 -2.09 -11.39
N PHE A 581 6.12 -0.79 -11.68
CA PHE A 581 5.45 -0.24 -12.87
C PHE A 581 6.12 -0.71 -14.18
N VAL A 582 7.45 -0.77 -14.22
CA VAL A 582 8.19 -1.31 -15.38
C VAL A 582 7.87 -2.80 -15.57
N ARG A 583 7.73 -3.58 -14.49
CA ARG A 583 7.28 -4.99 -14.59
C ARG A 583 5.92 -5.13 -15.26
N HIS A 584 4.91 -4.36 -14.81
CA HIS A 584 3.59 -4.36 -15.44
C HIS A 584 3.63 -3.87 -16.90
N LEU A 585 4.49 -2.90 -17.24
CA LEU A 585 4.68 -2.46 -18.62
C LEU A 585 5.22 -3.60 -19.51
N GLU A 586 6.10 -4.45 -19.00
CA GLU A 586 6.63 -5.63 -19.72
C GLU A 586 5.60 -6.77 -19.92
N GLU A 587 4.43 -6.70 -19.29
CA GLU A 587 3.32 -7.67 -19.47
C GLU A 587 2.45 -7.30 -20.70
N ILE A 588 2.55 -6.07 -21.20
CA ILE A 588 1.81 -5.61 -22.38
C ILE A 588 2.39 -6.25 -23.66
N ALA A 589 1.51 -6.87 -24.45
CA ALA A 589 1.89 -7.58 -25.66
C ALA A 589 2.71 -6.71 -26.63
N GLY A 590 3.86 -7.23 -27.06
CA GLY A 590 4.78 -6.55 -27.99
C GLY A 590 5.76 -5.57 -27.36
N VAL A 591 5.63 -5.19 -26.08
CA VAL A 591 6.59 -4.27 -25.41
C VAL A 591 8.00 -4.86 -25.39
N ARG A 592 8.15 -6.12 -24.95
CA ARG A 592 9.45 -6.80 -24.87
C ARG A 592 10.15 -6.94 -26.23
N ASP A 593 9.40 -6.98 -27.32
CA ASP A 593 9.92 -7.23 -28.67
C ASP A 593 10.17 -5.94 -29.47
N ARG A 594 9.56 -4.80 -29.07
CA ARG A 594 9.50 -3.57 -29.87
C ARG A 594 10.01 -2.31 -29.15
N LEU A 595 10.23 -2.35 -27.84
CA LEU A 595 10.75 -1.21 -27.07
C LEU A 595 12.06 -1.56 -26.37
N GLU A 596 13.07 -0.70 -26.55
CA GLU A 596 14.38 -0.83 -25.91
C GLU A 596 14.33 -0.32 -24.46
N ILE A 597 13.80 -1.17 -23.56
CA ILE A 597 13.57 -0.82 -22.15
C ILE A 597 14.82 -0.88 -21.26
N SER A 598 15.99 -1.28 -21.78
CA SER A 598 17.20 -1.45 -20.96
C SER A 598 17.64 -0.15 -20.26
N GLY A 599 17.50 0.99 -20.93
CA GLY A 599 17.76 2.31 -20.36
C GLY A 599 16.83 2.66 -19.20
N LEU A 600 15.54 2.31 -19.32
CA LEU A 600 14.53 2.48 -18.27
C LEU A 600 14.86 1.61 -17.05
N VAL A 601 15.13 0.31 -17.26
CA VAL A 601 15.55 -0.62 -16.20
C VAL A 601 16.85 -0.17 -15.51
N LYS A 602 17.84 0.31 -16.28
CA LYS A 602 19.10 0.85 -15.74
C LYS A 602 18.87 2.13 -14.92
N GLY A 603 18.05 3.05 -15.41
CA GLY A 603 17.69 4.29 -14.72
C GLY A 603 17.01 4.02 -13.37
N VAL A 604 16.09 3.07 -13.31
CA VAL A 604 15.42 2.66 -12.06
C VAL A 604 16.42 2.06 -11.06
N ARG A 605 17.34 1.19 -11.50
CA ARG A 605 18.41 0.65 -10.63
C ARG A 605 19.31 1.77 -10.09
N ALA A 606 19.71 2.70 -10.94
CA ALA A 606 20.55 3.84 -10.56
C ALA A 606 19.85 4.74 -9.53
N LEU A 607 18.58 5.07 -9.75
CA LEU A 607 17.78 5.85 -8.80
C LEU A 607 17.65 5.14 -7.46
N ARG A 608 17.34 3.82 -7.46
CA ARG A 608 17.23 3.04 -6.23
C ARG A 608 18.54 3.03 -5.43
N ALA A 609 19.67 2.85 -6.11
CA ALA A 609 20.99 2.89 -5.48
C ALA A 609 21.35 4.28 -4.92
N SER A 610 20.91 5.36 -5.57
CA SER A 610 21.05 6.73 -5.06
C SER A 610 20.15 6.98 -3.85
N GLY A 611 18.88 6.56 -3.91
CA GLY A 611 17.95 6.60 -2.78
C GLY A 611 18.48 5.86 -1.55
N ARG A 612 19.07 4.68 -1.71
CA ARG A 612 19.74 3.96 -0.62
C ARG A 612 20.89 4.74 0.01
N ARG A 613 21.76 5.35 -0.81
CA ARG A 613 22.86 6.21 -0.33
C ARG A 613 22.34 7.41 0.45
N LEU A 614 21.28 8.05 -0.05
CA LEU A 614 20.62 9.17 0.63
C LEU A 614 20.02 8.73 1.97
N ASN A 615 19.28 7.62 1.99
CA ASN A 615 18.69 7.06 3.21
C ASN A 615 19.75 6.74 4.27
N ALA A 616 20.78 5.96 3.94
CA ALA A 616 21.86 5.61 4.87
C ALA A 616 22.59 6.85 5.41
N ARG A 617 22.74 7.89 4.56
CA ARG A 617 23.34 9.16 4.96
C ARG A 617 22.45 9.99 5.87
N LEU A 618 21.15 10.02 5.60
CA LEU A 618 20.15 10.66 6.46
C LEU A 618 20.07 9.99 7.83
N GLU A 619 20.01 8.66 7.88
CA GLU A 619 20.03 7.88 9.12
C GLU A 619 21.30 8.19 9.93
N SER A 620 22.48 8.14 9.31
CA SER A 620 23.77 8.43 9.97
C SER A 620 23.83 9.84 10.56
N VAL A 621 23.36 10.85 9.82
CA VAL A 621 23.36 12.24 10.29
C VAL A 621 22.32 12.45 11.39
N LEU A 622 21.07 12.01 11.18
CA LEU A 622 19.99 12.18 12.16
C LEU A 622 20.26 11.45 13.47
N ALA A 623 20.87 10.26 13.43
CA ALA A 623 21.31 9.53 14.62
C ALA A 623 22.35 10.30 15.46
N SER A 624 23.12 11.19 14.81
CA SER A 624 24.09 12.07 15.46
C SER A 624 23.48 13.39 15.97
N GLY A 625 22.22 13.68 15.60
CA GLY A 625 21.51 14.91 15.94
C GLY A 625 20.85 15.58 14.72
N ALA A 626 20.10 16.66 14.95
CA ALA A 626 19.51 17.43 13.86
C ALA A 626 20.60 18.11 13.00
N PRO A 627 20.56 17.98 11.65
CA PRO A 627 21.49 18.71 10.78
C PRO A 627 21.26 20.22 10.86
N PRO A 628 22.28 21.06 10.56
CA PRO A 628 22.13 22.51 10.53
C PRO A 628 20.98 22.95 9.63
N ARG A 629 20.17 23.91 10.09
CA ARG A 629 18.92 24.33 9.44
C ARG A 629 19.05 24.65 7.94
N GLU A 630 20.16 25.26 7.52
CA GLU A 630 20.42 25.52 6.10
C GLU A 630 20.64 24.26 5.27
N VAL A 631 21.37 23.28 5.81
CA VAL A 631 21.59 21.96 5.19
C VAL A 631 20.26 21.24 5.08
N ALA A 632 19.50 21.19 6.18
CA ALA A 632 18.17 20.60 6.23
C ALA A 632 17.23 21.22 5.17
N GLY A 633 17.18 22.55 5.09
CA GLY A 633 16.39 23.27 4.08
C GLY A 633 16.84 22.99 2.64
N ARG A 634 18.15 22.84 2.38
CA ARG A 634 18.67 22.46 1.05
C ARG A 634 18.35 21.00 0.67
N VAL A 635 18.30 20.09 1.63
CA VAL A 635 17.87 18.70 1.42
C VAL A 635 16.36 18.64 1.22
N ASN A 636 15.57 19.28 2.07
CA ASN A 636 14.09 19.32 1.99
C ASN A 636 13.60 19.92 0.66
N ARG A 637 14.25 20.97 0.15
CA ARG A 637 13.94 21.49 -1.20
C ARG A 637 14.16 20.46 -2.31
N ARG A 638 15.24 19.68 -2.25
CA ARG A 638 15.49 18.59 -3.22
C ARG A 638 14.48 17.45 -3.08
N LEU A 639 14.13 17.04 -1.86
CA LEU A 639 13.12 16.01 -1.62
C LEU A 639 11.73 16.40 -2.15
N ARG A 640 11.34 17.68 -2.08
CA ARG A 640 10.10 18.17 -2.73
C ARG A 640 10.20 18.20 -4.26
N GLN A 641 11.34 18.65 -4.79
CA GLN A 641 11.54 18.74 -6.24
C GLN A 641 11.63 17.36 -6.93
N PHE A 642 11.91 16.29 -6.18
CA PHE A 642 11.91 14.92 -6.68
C PHE A 642 10.58 14.54 -7.37
N GLU A 643 9.44 14.86 -6.75
CA GLU A 643 8.12 14.57 -7.33
C GLU A 643 7.86 15.46 -8.57
N GLN A 644 8.18 16.75 -8.46
CA GLN A 644 7.98 17.74 -9.53
C GLN A 644 8.75 17.42 -10.82
N ASN A 645 9.90 16.76 -10.71
CA ASN A 645 10.74 16.36 -11.85
C ASN A 645 10.10 15.29 -12.76
N TRP A 646 9.03 14.63 -12.30
CA TRP A 646 8.21 13.72 -13.11
C TRP A 646 7.17 14.44 -13.97
N LEU A 647 7.00 15.76 -13.83
CA LEU A 647 6.10 16.51 -14.70
C LEU A 647 6.74 16.79 -16.07
N HIS A 648 5.97 16.57 -17.14
CA HIS A 648 6.29 17.00 -18.49
C HIS A 648 5.36 18.14 -18.92
N LYS A 649 5.92 19.21 -19.52
CA LYS A 649 5.19 20.46 -19.81
C LYS A 649 4.00 20.29 -20.78
N GLU A 650 4.14 19.41 -21.77
CA GLU A 650 3.09 19.11 -22.77
C GLU A 650 2.06 18.09 -22.26
N GLY A 651 2.33 17.48 -21.09
CA GLY A 651 1.56 16.37 -20.53
C GLY A 651 1.51 15.10 -21.37
N ILE A 652 0.52 14.26 -21.06
CA ILE A 652 0.24 13.01 -21.76
C ILE A 652 -0.42 13.33 -23.11
N PRO A 653 0.04 12.77 -24.24
CA PRO A 653 -0.51 13.17 -25.54
C PRO A 653 -1.99 12.78 -25.68
N GLY A 654 -2.84 13.77 -25.97
CA GLY A 654 -4.30 13.65 -25.97
C GLY A 654 -4.99 13.97 -24.63
N ARG A 655 -4.23 14.09 -23.54
CA ARG A 655 -4.71 14.39 -22.18
C ARG A 655 -3.76 15.38 -21.47
N SER A 656 -3.41 16.49 -22.15
CA SER A 656 -2.30 17.38 -21.80
C SER A 656 -2.41 18.09 -20.44
N TRP A 657 -3.58 18.11 -19.82
CA TRP A 657 -3.75 18.57 -18.44
C TRP A 657 -3.01 17.67 -17.44
N PHE A 658 -3.02 16.35 -17.68
CA PHE A 658 -2.28 15.36 -16.91
C PHE A 658 -0.80 15.39 -17.32
N LYS A 659 0.04 15.90 -16.42
CA LYS A 659 1.47 16.19 -16.68
C LYS A 659 2.43 15.16 -16.11
N HIS A 660 1.99 14.28 -15.22
CA HIS A 660 2.86 13.35 -14.51
C HIS A 660 3.23 12.12 -15.35
N LEU A 661 4.53 11.91 -15.57
CA LEU A 661 5.06 10.84 -16.43
C LEU A 661 4.84 9.42 -15.89
N LEU A 662 4.55 9.26 -14.59
CA LEU A 662 4.39 7.96 -13.94
C LEU A 662 2.95 7.60 -13.56
N TYR A 663 2.06 8.59 -13.44
CA TYR A 663 0.72 8.42 -12.85
C TYR A 663 -0.32 9.20 -13.65
N ALA A 664 -1.43 8.56 -13.95
CA ALA A 664 -2.68 9.19 -14.40
C ALA A 664 -3.84 8.22 -14.14
N PRO A 665 -5.10 8.67 -14.14
CA PRO A 665 -6.22 7.75 -14.36
C PRO A 665 -6.12 7.08 -15.74
N ARG A 666 -6.73 5.90 -15.87
CA ARG A 666 -7.20 5.37 -17.18
C ARG A 666 -8.32 6.27 -17.71
N TYR A 667 -9.11 5.79 -18.68
CA TYR A 667 -10.40 6.42 -19.04
C TYR A 667 -11.50 6.11 -17.98
N THR A 668 -11.08 5.91 -16.72
CA THR A 668 -11.84 5.63 -15.49
C THR A 668 -10.96 6.07 -14.31
N TYR A 669 -11.47 6.06 -13.08
CA TYR A 669 -10.65 6.38 -11.89
C TYR A 669 -9.47 5.44 -11.63
N ALA A 670 -9.46 4.23 -12.22
CA ALA A 670 -8.42 3.23 -12.03
C ALA A 670 -7.03 3.74 -12.43
N ALA A 671 -6.02 3.48 -11.59
CA ALA A 671 -4.65 3.94 -11.81
C ALA A 671 -4.03 3.38 -13.09
N MET A 672 -3.43 4.26 -13.88
CA MET A 672 -2.54 3.94 -15.00
C MET A 672 -1.11 4.36 -14.64
N THR A 673 -0.18 3.41 -14.79
CA THR A 673 1.25 3.68 -14.57
C THR A 673 1.97 3.86 -15.90
N LEU A 674 3.00 4.71 -15.92
CA LEU A 674 3.77 5.07 -17.13
C LEU A 674 2.87 5.47 -18.33
N PRO A 675 1.83 6.32 -18.12
CA PRO A 675 0.67 6.41 -19.01
C PRO A 675 1.00 6.75 -20.46
N GLY A 676 1.97 7.63 -20.71
CA GLY A 676 2.40 7.98 -22.08
C GLY A 676 2.97 6.80 -22.86
N ILE A 677 3.65 5.85 -22.18
CA ILE A 677 4.17 4.62 -22.79
C ILE A 677 3.05 3.58 -22.91
N THR A 678 2.30 3.38 -21.82
CA THR A 678 1.23 2.38 -21.70
C THR A 678 0.14 2.59 -22.74
N GLU A 679 -0.43 3.80 -22.87
CA GLU A 679 -1.45 4.10 -23.89
C GLU A 679 -0.95 3.87 -25.31
N ALA A 680 0.30 4.27 -25.60
CA ALA A 680 0.88 4.15 -26.92
C ALA A 680 1.16 2.68 -27.29
N ALA A 681 1.63 1.87 -26.34
CA ALA A 681 1.80 0.43 -26.52
C ALA A 681 0.45 -0.30 -26.69
N GLU A 682 -0.55 0.02 -25.86
CA GLU A 682 -1.93 -0.52 -25.98
C GLU A 682 -2.57 -0.16 -27.35
N GLN A 683 -2.20 0.97 -27.94
CA GLN A 683 -2.65 1.42 -29.29
C GLN A 683 -1.75 0.93 -30.43
N GLY A 684 -0.62 0.29 -30.16
CA GLY A 684 0.36 -0.14 -31.17
C GLY A 684 1.18 1.00 -31.80
N ASP A 685 1.17 2.21 -31.23
CA ASP A 685 2.00 3.34 -31.64
C ASP A 685 3.39 3.27 -30.98
N TRP A 686 4.23 2.38 -31.51
CA TRP A 686 5.59 2.14 -31.00
C TRP A 686 6.50 3.37 -31.12
N THR A 687 6.23 4.28 -32.06
CA THR A 687 7.01 5.52 -32.22
C THR A 687 6.74 6.48 -31.07
N ARG A 688 5.45 6.70 -30.74
CA ARG A 688 5.06 7.48 -29.56
C ARG A 688 5.52 6.80 -28.26
N ALA A 689 5.39 5.48 -28.15
CA ALA A 689 5.81 4.74 -26.96
C ALA A 689 7.33 4.91 -26.70
N ALA A 690 8.16 4.82 -27.74
CA ALA A 690 9.60 5.08 -27.63
C ALA A 690 9.92 6.54 -27.23
N ALA A 691 9.22 7.52 -27.83
CA ALA A 691 9.39 8.93 -27.47
C ALA A 691 9.02 9.22 -26.01
N GLN A 692 7.92 8.64 -25.52
CA GLN A 692 7.48 8.78 -24.13
C GLN A 692 8.42 8.04 -23.16
N LEU A 693 8.98 6.89 -23.57
CA LEU A 693 9.99 6.17 -22.79
C LEU A 693 11.26 7.01 -22.56
N SER A 694 11.70 7.77 -23.57
CA SER A 694 12.85 8.69 -23.42
C SER A 694 12.60 9.74 -22.33
N LEU A 695 11.39 10.31 -22.25
CA LEU A 695 11.05 11.31 -21.23
C LEU A 695 11.13 10.76 -19.80
N VAL A 696 10.74 9.49 -19.61
CA VAL A 696 10.85 8.79 -18.32
C VAL A 696 12.30 8.49 -17.97
N VAL A 697 13.13 8.08 -18.94
CA VAL A 697 14.58 7.87 -18.75
C VAL A 697 15.28 9.17 -18.35
N ASP A 698 14.95 10.29 -19.00
CA ASP A 698 15.50 11.61 -18.66
C ASP A 698 15.06 12.06 -17.25
N ALA A 699 13.80 11.79 -16.86
CA ALA A 699 13.31 12.08 -15.51
C ALA A 699 14.02 11.24 -14.43
N LEU A 700 14.25 9.94 -14.69
CA LEU A 700 15.06 9.06 -13.84
C LEU A 700 16.49 9.57 -13.66
N ALA A 701 17.13 10.05 -14.74
CA ALA A 701 18.47 10.63 -14.67
C ALA A 701 18.50 11.91 -13.83
N ARG A 702 17.56 12.83 -14.04
CA ARG A 702 17.42 14.06 -13.22
C ARG A 702 17.21 13.73 -11.75
N ASN A 703 16.34 12.78 -11.43
CA ASN A 703 16.03 12.41 -10.04
C ASN A 703 17.14 11.62 -9.36
N THR A 704 17.95 10.84 -10.10
CA THR A 704 19.15 10.19 -9.58
C THR A 704 20.19 11.24 -9.19
N ALA A 705 20.46 12.21 -10.07
CA ALA A 705 21.36 13.33 -9.79
C ALA A 705 20.86 14.19 -8.60
N LEU A 706 19.54 14.37 -8.47
CA LEU A 706 18.94 15.12 -7.36
C LEU A 706 19.12 14.42 -6.01
N ALA A 707 18.93 13.10 -5.97
CA ALA A 707 19.12 12.29 -4.76
C ALA A 707 20.61 12.21 -4.35
N ASP A 708 21.53 12.03 -5.30
CA ASP A 708 22.97 12.09 -5.04
C ASP A 708 23.41 13.49 -4.56
N ALA A 709 22.84 14.57 -5.12
CA ALA A 709 23.08 15.93 -4.66
C ALA A 709 22.51 16.20 -3.26
N ALA A 710 21.38 15.60 -2.89
CA ALA A 710 20.84 15.67 -1.53
C ALA A 710 21.74 14.91 -0.53
N ALA A 711 22.31 13.76 -0.94
CA ALA A 711 23.25 13.01 -0.12
C ALA A 711 24.58 13.76 0.08
N ALA A 712 25.06 14.48 -0.93
CA ALA A 712 26.30 15.26 -0.89
C ALA A 712 26.22 16.52 0.00
N GLU A 713 25.02 17.08 0.21
CA GLU A 713 24.80 18.22 1.12
C GLU A 713 24.93 17.83 2.60
N LEU A 714 24.70 16.55 2.91
CA LEU A 714 24.77 16.03 4.26
C LEU A 714 26.24 15.82 4.67
N PRO A 715 26.68 16.36 5.81
CA PRO A 715 28.09 16.36 6.21
C PRO A 715 28.64 14.93 6.31
N SER A 716 29.93 14.78 6.02
CA SER A 716 30.64 13.50 6.20
C SER A 716 30.62 13.07 7.65
N GLY A 717 29.63 12.23 7.97
CA GLY A 717 29.57 11.48 9.21
C GLY A 717 30.89 10.76 9.45
N ALA A 718 31.26 10.62 10.71
CA ALA A 718 32.44 9.85 11.10
C ALA A 718 32.40 8.46 10.46
N ALA A 719 33.57 7.90 10.14
CA ALA A 719 33.67 6.51 9.70
C ALA A 719 32.93 5.60 10.70
N PRO A 720 32.22 4.55 10.24
CA PRO A 720 31.35 3.74 11.09
C PRO A 720 32.13 3.10 12.25
N THR A 721 31.98 3.68 13.46
CA THR A 721 32.71 3.25 14.67
C THR A 721 32.04 2.07 15.38
N SER A 722 30.73 1.88 15.22
CA SER A 722 30.00 0.76 15.83
C SER A 722 30.04 -0.50 14.97
N LEU A 723 29.98 -1.67 15.62
CA LEU A 723 29.85 -2.97 14.95
C LEU A 723 28.68 -2.98 13.96
N GLU A 724 27.51 -2.50 14.39
CA GLU A 724 26.31 -2.45 13.53
C GLU A 724 26.54 -1.65 12.25
N SER A 725 27.20 -0.50 12.32
CA SER A 725 27.41 0.35 11.13
C SER A 725 28.39 -0.30 10.14
N ARG A 726 29.42 -1.02 10.63
CA ARG A 726 30.33 -1.83 9.81
C ARG A 726 29.58 -2.99 9.12
N LEU A 727 28.65 -3.62 9.81
CA LEU A 727 27.83 -4.73 9.27
C LEU A 727 26.77 -4.24 8.26
N ARG A 728 26.14 -3.07 8.52
CA ARG A 728 25.21 -2.43 7.57
C ARG A 728 25.89 -2.11 6.24
N GLN A 729 27.16 -1.67 6.27
CA GLN A 729 27.93 -1.43 5.04
C GLN A 729 28.03 -2.68 4.15
N VAL A 730 28.37 -3.84 4.70
CA VAL A 730 28.44 -5.10 3.92
C VAL A 730 27.05 -5.52 3.43
N ARG A 731 26.01 -5.35 4.26
CA ARG A 731 24.60 -5.59 3.87
C ARG A 731 24.15 -4.71 2.72
N ASP A 732 24.58 -3.44 2.67
CA ASP A 732 24.20 -2.48 1.63
C ASP A 732 24.88 -2.72 0.26
N GLU A 733 26.01 -3.45 0.25
CA GLU A 733 26.71 -3.91 -0.96
C GLU A 733 26.00 -5.10 -1.65
N VAL A 734 25.13 -5.83 -0.94
CA VAL A 734 24.39 -6.99 -1.48
C VAL A 734 23.12 -6.55 -2.23
N ASP A 735 22.95 -6.99 -3.48
CA ASP A 735 21.68 -6.84 -4.23
C ASP A 735 20.69 -7.96 -3.85
N GLY A 736 20.12 -7.86 -2.66
CA GLY A 736 19.15 -8.82 -2.09
C GLY A 736 18.61 -8.36 -0.74
N ARG A 737 17.77 -9.17 -0.09
CA ARG A 737 17.49 -9.03 1.34
C ARG A 737 18.58 -9.76 2.12
N LEU A 738 19.16 -9.15 3.16
CA LEU A 738 20.14 -9.81 4.02
C LEU A 738 19.94 -9.32 5.48
N ALA A 739 19.63 -10.26 6.37
CA ALA A 739 19.50 -10.02 7.81
C ALA A 739 20.74 -10.53 8.56
N VAL A 740 21.13 -9.82 9.62
CA VAL A 740 22.25 -10.16 10.49
C VAL A 740 21.82 -10.11 11.95
N TYR A 741 22.14 -11.16 12.71
CA TYR A 741 22.04 -11.16 14.17
C TYR A 741 23.38 -11.50 14.79
N VAL A 742 23.82 -10.70 15.77
CA VAL A 742 25.03 -10.92 16.56
C VAL A 742 24.66 -10.88 18.04
N GLU A 743 25.19 -11.82 18.84
CA GLU A 743 25.08 -11.80 20.30
C GLU A 743 26.38 -12.26 20.96
N ASN A 744 27.02 -11.38 21.73
CA ASN A 744 28.04 -11.81 22.69
C ASN A 744 27.33 -12.44 23.89
N VAL A 745 27.43 -13.76 24.02
CA VAL A 745 26.67 -14.53 25.01
C VAL A 745 27.12 -14.23 26.45
N ALA A 746 28.37 -13.77 26.64
CA ALA A 746 28.94 -13.45 27.95
C ALA A 746 28.56 -12.06 28.45
N THR A 747 28.46 -11.05 27.56
CA THR A 747 28.13 -9.66 27.93
C THR A 747 26.65 -9.31 27.71
N GLY A 748 25.95 -10.04 26.84
CA GLY A 748 24.60 -9.71 26.37
C GLY A 748 24.57 -8.62 25.29
N GLU A 749 25.72 -8.13 24.82
CA GLU A 749 25.82 -7.18 23.71
C GLU A 749 25.26 -7.80 22.42
N ARG A 750 24.44 -7.04 21.68
CA ARG A 750 23.70 -7.54 20.51
C ARG A 750 23.66 -6.52 19.38
N VAL A 751 23.67 -7.03 18.15
CA VAL A 751 23.36 -6.28 16.93
C VAL A 751 22.29 -7.04 16.17
N ALA A 752 21.29 -6.33 15.64
CA ALA A 752 20.17 -6.93 14.90
C ALA A 752 19.79 -6.06 13.70
N ILE A 753 20.14 -6.52 12.49
CA ILE A 753 19.83 -5.90 11.20
C ILE A 753 18.79 -6.80 10.54
N ASP A 754 17.57 -6.28 10.31
CA ASP A 754 16.42 -6.98 9.73
C ASP A 754 16.06 -8.34 10.38
N ALA A 755 16.55 -8.57 11.61
CA ALA A 755 16.66 -9.89 12.23
C ALA A 755 15.33 -10.57 12.59
N ASP A 756 14.22 -9.82 12.61
CA ASP A 756 12.85 -10.31 12.84
C ASP A 756 12.11 -10.65 11.53
N SER A 757 12.71 -10.35 10.38
CA SER A 757 12.13 -10.73 9.10
C SER A 757 12.18 -12.24 8.88
N PRO A 758 11.13 -12.85 8.31
CA PRO A 758 11.14 -14.26 7.94
C PRO A 758 12.04 -14.50 6.72
N TYR A 759 12.82 -15.57 6.77
CA TYR A 759 13.61 -16.11 5.67
C TYR A 759 13.36 -17.60 5.50
N GLU A 760 13.52 -18.07 4.27
CA GLU A 760 13.77 -19.48 3.98
C GLU A 760 15.19 -19.82 4.47
N THR A 761 15.32 -20.94 5.18
CA THR A 761 16.53 -21.31 5.92
C THR A 761 17.31 -22.43 5.23
N PHE A 762 16.66 -23.21 4.36
CA PHE A 762 17.19 -24.45 3.79
C PHE A 762 17.89 -25.29 4.88
N SER A 763 19.14 -25.71 4.65
CA SER A 763 19.84 -26.64 5.54
C SER A 763 20.19 -26.07 6.92
N VAL A 764 19.92 -24.79 7.23
CA VAL A 764 20.01 -24.27 8.61
C VAL A 764 18.90 -24.85 9.50
N ILE A 765 17.73 -25.22 8.93
CA ILE A 765 16.63 -25.87 9.67
C ILE A 765 17.01 -27.23 10.29
N LYS A 766 18.11 -27.82 9.81
CA LYS A 766 18.66 -29.08 10.33
C LYS A 766 19.18 -28.93 11.78
N VAL A 767 19.44 -27.71 12.27
CA VAL A 767 19.82 -27.44 13.66
C VAL A 767 18.63 -27.58 14.64
N PRO A 768 17.45 -26.96 14.40
CA PRO A 768 16.20 -27.32 15.08
C PRO A 768 15.89 -28.82 15.12
N LEU A 769 16.07 -29.53 13.99
CA LEU A 769 15.86 -30.98 13.93
C LEU A 769 16.85 -31.74 14.82
N MET A 770 18.15 -31.42 14.78
CA MET A 770 19.16 -32.00 15.67
C MET A 770 18.79 -31.81 17.16
N ALA A 771 18.33 -30.61 17.54
CA ALA A 771 17.89 -30.34 18.90
C ALA A 771 16.67 -31.19 19.28
N ALA A 772 15.68 -31.34 18.39
CA ALA A 772 14.49 -32.15 18.63
C ALA A 772 14.79 -33.66 18.72
N VAL A 773 15.75 -34.20 17.95
CA VAL A 773 16.23 -35.59 18.11
C VAL A 773 16.87 -35.77 19.49
N LEU A 774 17.75 -34.86 19.89
CA LEU A 774 18.44 -34.95 21.18
C LEU A 774 17.49 -34.73 22.38
N GLU A 775 16.40 -33.99 22.18
CA GLU A 775 15.29 -33.91 23.14
C GLU A 775 14.64 -35.29 23.34
N ARG A 776 14.32 -36.02 22.25
CA ARG A 776 13.81 -37.40 22.37
C ARG A 776 14.80 -38.34 23.05
N VAL A 777 16.11 -38.15 22.85
CA VAL A 777 17.16 -38.89 23.57
C VAL A 777 17.17 -38.54 25.06
N ARG A 778 17.05 -37.26 25.42
CA ARG A 778 16.93 -36.79 26.82
C ARG A 778 15.70 -37.38 27.52
N GLU A 779 14.59 -37.51 26.80
CA GLU A 779 13.36 -38.13 27.28
C GLU A 779 13.42 -39.67 27.36
N GLY A 780 14.52 -40.31 26.93
CA GLY A 780 14.66 -41.76 26.87
C GLY A 780 13.80 -42.44 25.80
N ARG A 781 13.30 -41.68 24.81
CA ARG A 781 12.47 -42.18 23.70
C ARG A 781 13.30 -42.64 22.49
N LEU A 782 14.57 -42.26 22.42
CA LEU A 782 15.57 -42.70 21.43
C LEU A 782 16.92 -42.89 22.13
N SER A 783 17.80 -43.70 21.56
CA SER A 783 19.22 -43.77 21.90
C SER A 783 20.08 -43.28 20.74
N LEU A 784 21.22 -42.66 21.06
CA LEU A 784 22.26 -42.32 20.07
C LEU A 784 22.84 -43.55 19.36
N SER A 785 22.68 -44.74 19.94
CA SER A 785 23.12 -46.03 19.37
C SER A 785 22.06 -46.73 18.52
N ASP A 786 20.82 -46.24 18.48
CA ASP A 786 19.76 -46.85 17.68
C ASP A 786 20.13 -46.77 16.19
N ARG A 787 19.79 -47.81 15.43
CA ARG A 787 20.13 -47.92 14.00
C ARG A 787 18.90 -47.73 13.13
N ILE A 788 19.03 -46.95 12.07
CA ILE A 788 17.98 -46.76 11.06
C ILE A 788 18.40 -47.45 9.77
N THR A 789 17.57 -48.34 9.24
CA THR A 789 17.81 -48.94 7.92
C THR A 789 17.41 -47.96 6.82
N LEU A 790 18.36 -47.57 5.96
CA LEU A 790 18.08 -46.72 4.80
C LEU A 790 17.58 -47.57 3.62
N THR A 791 16.49 -47.18 2.95
CA THR A 791 15.92 -47.90 1.81
C THR A 791 16.05 -47.14 0.49
N ALA A 792 16.02 -47.85 -0.64
CA ALA A 792 16.28 -47.25 -1.96
C ALA A 792 15.22 -46.22 -2.40
N ASP A 793 13.95 -46.46 -2.05
CA ASP A 793 12.82 -45.55 -2.28
C ASP A 793 12.90 -44.27 -1.43
N GLN A 794 13.68 -44.29 -0.35
CA GLN A 794 13.95 -43.18 0.55
C GLN A 794 15.20 -42.35 0.17
N ARG A 795 15.75 -42.53 -1.04
CA ARG A 795 16.84 -41.68 -1.53
C ARG A 795 16.42 -40.23 -1.80
N ARG A 796 17.38 -39.30 -1.93
CA ARG A 796 17.14 -37.85 -2.11
C ARG A 796 18.01 -37.23 -3.20
N ILE A 797 17.60 -36.09 -3.76
CA ILE A 797 18.52 -35.35 -4.64
C ILE A 797 19.81 -35.02 -3.87
N PRO A 798 21.01 -35.24 -4.47
CA PRO A 798 22.25 -35.28 -3.72
C PRO A 798 22.61 -34.02 -2.92
N SER A 799 22.64 -34.21 -1.60
CA SER A 799 23.48 -33.47 -0.66
C SER A 799 23.94 -34.46 0.41
N GLY A 800 25.23 -34.47 0.73
CA GLY A 800 25.87 -35.48 1.57
C GLY A 800 26.43 -36.68 0.80
N VAL A 801 26.41 -37.87 1.41
CA VAL A 801 27.07 -39.09 0.90
C VAL A 801 26.17 -40.33 0.91
N LEU A 802 25.14 -40.37 1.78
CA LEU A 802 24.34 -41.59 1.99
C LEU A 802 23.64 -42.08 0.71
N TYR A 803 23.24 -41.16 -0.17
CA TYR A 803 22.61 -41.49 -1.47
C TYR A 803 23.47 -42.36 -2.39
N ALA A 804 24.80 -42.32 -2.22
CA ALA A 804 25.76 -43.09 -2.98
C ALA A 804 26.09 -44.46 -2.33
N LEU A 805 25.54 -44.74 -1.15
CA LEU A 805 25.76 -46.00 -0.42
C LEU A 805 24.63 -47.01 -0.67
N ASP A 806 24.91 -48.28 -0.38
CA ASP A 806 23.97 -49.37 -0.61
C ASP A 806 22.73 -49.30 0.29
N ALA A 807 21.57 -49.61 -0.29
CA ALA A 807 20.33 -49.75 0.48
C ALA A 807 20.45 -50.94 1.46
N GLY A 808 19.90 -50.77 2.66
CA GLY A 808 20.09 -51.67 3.78
C GLY A 808 21.21 -51.26 4.74
N LEU A 809 21.96 -50.18 4.45
CA LEU A 809 22.90 -49.59 5.41
C LEU A 809 22.16 -49.15 6.69
N GLN A 810 22.79 -49.41 7.84
CA GLN A 810 22.21 -49.16 9.17
C GLN A 810 23.08 -48.20 10.02
N PRO A 811 23.23 -46.92 9.65
CA PRO A 811 23.90 -45.93 10.48
C PRO A 811 23.19 -45.75 11.82
N THR A 812 23.93 -45.35 12.86
CA THR A 812 23.33 -44.99 14.14
C THR A 812 22.70 -43.59 14.09
N VAL A 813 21.77 -43.28 14.99
CA VAL A 813 21.22 -41.92 15.18
C VAL A 813 22.34 -40.88 15.33
N LYS A 814 23.43 -41.22 16.04
CA LYS A 814 24.61 -40.34 16.16
C LYS A 814 25.36 -40.13 14.84
N ASP A 815 25.49 -41.16 14.02
CA ASP A 815 26.12 -41.05 12.70
C ASP A 815 25.29 -40.14 11.80
N LEU A 816 23.96 -40.33 11.79
CA LEU A 816 23.02 -39.51 11.04
C LEU A 816 23.03 -38.04 11.49
N LEU A 817 22.99 -37.77 12.80
CA LEU A 817 23.12 -36.40 13.34
C LEU A 817 24.43 -35.75 12.91
N THR A 818 25.51 -36.54 12.82
CA THR A 818 26.81 -36.06 12.36
C THR A 818 26.77 -35.73 10.87
N LEU A 819 26.31 -36.64 10.01
CA LEU A 819 26.27 -36.45 8.55
C LEU A 819 25.31 -35.32 8.12
N MET A 820 24.13 -35.24 8.76
CA MET A 820 23.11 -34.20 8.56
C MET A 820 23.67 -32.78 8.76
N ILE A 821 24.61 -32.61 9.70
CA ILE A 821 25.21 -31.31 9.99
C ILE A 821 26.51 -31.11 9.19
N VAL A 822 27.44 -32.06 9.25
CA VAL A 822 28.84 -31.92 8.81
C VAL A 822 28.99 -31.83 7.29
N ILE A 823 28.16 -32.56 6.54
CA ILE A 823 28.11 -32.54 5.07
C ILE A 823 26.69 -32.26 4.54
N SER A 824 25.80 -31.77 5.41
CA SER A 824 24.42 -31.39 5.05
C SER A 824 23.55 -32.51 4.48
N ASP A 825 23.78 -33.76 4.88
CA ASP A 825 23.20 -34.95 4.23
C ASP A 825 21.66 -34.99 4.28
N ASN A 826 21.02 -35.11 3.11
CA ASN A 826 19.56 -35.06 2.96
C ASN A 826 18.87 -36.38 3.40
N GLU A 827 19.51 -37.54 3.21
CA GLU A 827 18.91 -38.81 3.65
C GLU A 827 18.97 -38.92 5.17
N ALA A 828 20.06 -38.46 5.77
CA ALA A 828 20.16 -38.34 7.22
C ALA A 828 19.12 -37.34 7.79
N THR A 829 18.85 -36.26 7.07
CA THR A 829 17.85 -35.26 7.46
C THR A 829 16.47 -35.87 7.51
N ASP A 830 16.05 -36.54 6.44
CA ASP A 830 14.71 -37.11 6.38
C ASP A 830 14.55 -38.32 7.29
N ALA A 831 15.54 -39.21 7.40
CA ALA A 831 15.50 -40.34 8.34
C ALA A 831 15.32 -39.87 9.81
N LEU A 832 16.00 -38.78 10.21
CA LEU A 832 15.82 -38.18 11.54
C LEU A 832 14.49 -37.41 11.67
N GLY A 833 14.07 -36.73 10.60
CA GLY A 833 12.79 -36.01 10.54
C GLY A 833 11.58 -36.94 10.66
N ASP A 834 11.69 -38.14 10.11
CA ASP A 834 10.65 -39.18 10.14
C ASP A 834 10.59 -39.86 11.53
N LEU A 835 11.72 -40.02 12.24
CA LEU A 835 11.73 -40.49 13.63
C LEU A 835 11.07 -39.52 14.63
N VAL A 836 11.28 -38.21 14.45
CA VAL A 836 10.80 -37.19 15.41
C VAL A 836 9.40 -36.68 15.07
N GLY A 837 9.10 -36.57 13.77
CA GLY A 837 7.96 -35.86 13.20
C GLY A 837 8.27 -34.36 13.00
N ARG A 838 8.23 -33.87 11.76
CA ARG A 838 8.51 -32.46 11.40
C ARG A 838 7.60 -31.45 12.11
N GLU A 839 6.32 -31.79 12.26
CA GLU A 839 5.40 -30.98 13.08
C GLU A 839 5.87 -30.88 14.54
N GLU A 840 6.43 -31.94 15.11
CA GLU A 840 6.90 -31.92 16.50
C GLU A 840 8.19 -31.12 16.66
N VAL A 841 9.07 -31.09 15.65
CA VAL A 841 10.19 -30.14 15.62
C VAL A 841 9.66 -28.71 15.70
N THR A 842 8.64 -28.37 14.90
CA THR A 842 7.99 -27.04 14.92
C THR A 842 7.31 -26.75 16.27
N ARG A 843 6.57 -27.71 16.86
CA ARG A 843 5.99 -27.55 18.20
C ARG A 843 7.06 -27.38 19.29
N PHE A 844 8.18 -28.09 19.18
CA PHE A 844 9.31 -27.97 20.12
C PHE A 844 9.96 -26.59 20.05
N MET A 845 10.18 -26.05 18.85
CA MET A 845 10.63 -24.66 18.67
C MET A 845 9.64 -23.66 19.28
N GLY A 846 8.34 -23.86 19.06
CA GLY A 846 7.28 -23.06 19.70
C GLY A 846 7.36 -23.08 21.23
N ARG A 847 7.59 -24.25 21.85
CA ARG A 847 7.78 -24.39 23.31
C ARG A 847 9.03 -23.68 23.84
N LEU A 848 10.06 -23.49 23.02
CA LEU A 848 11.27 -22.71 23.34
C LEU A 848 11.07 -21.18 23.16
N GLY A 849 9.88 -20.75 22.73
CA GLY A 849 9.60 -19.35 22.39
C GLY A 849 10.18 -18.92 21.05
N LEU A 850 10.27 -19.87 20.10
CA LEU A 850 10.74 -19.67 18.72
C LEU A 850 9.61 -20.00 17.70
N PRO A 851 8.48 -19.26 17.71
CA PRO A 851 7.29 -19.61 16.93
C PRO A 851 7.45 -19.45 15.42
N ASN A 852 8.40 -18.65 14.92
CA ASN A 852 8.65 -18.49 13.49
C ASN A 852 9.60 -19.55 12.93
N THR A 853 10.23 -20.37 13.78
CA THR A 853 11.16 -21.45 13.41
C THR A 853 10.39 -22.73 13.12
N MET A 854 10.08 -22.95 11.85
CA MET A 854 9.15 -23.98 11.37
C MET A 854 9.79 -24.84 10.28
N ILE A 855 9.61 -26.16 10.36
CA ILE A 855 9.90 -27.11 9.27
C ILE A 855 8.60 -27.72 8.76
N ARG A 856 8.40 -27.72 7.43
CA ARG A 856 7.13 -28.12 6.82
C ARG A 856 7.21 -29.37 5.95
N PHE A 857 8.31 -29.59 5.24
CA PHE A 857 8.44 -30.65 4.25
C PHE A 857 9.67 -31.52 4.48
N SER A 858 9.62 -32.74 3.96
CA SER A 858 10.79 -33.59 3.75
C SER A 858 11.62 -33.10 2.55
N ASP A 859 12.90 -33.47 2.48
CA ASP A 859 13.75 -33.15 1.32
C ASP A 859 13.13 -33.73 0.02
N LEU A 860 12.61 -34.98 0.05
CA LEU A 860 11.91 -35.58 -1.11
C LEU A 860 10.57 -34.90 -1.43
N GLU A 861 9.83 -34.49 -0.41
CA GLU A 861 8.60 -33.74 -0.59
C GLU A 861 8.85 -32.37 -1.22
N TRP A 862 9.99 -31.74 -0.93
CA TRP A 862 10.42 -30.52 -1.60
C TRP A 862 10.83 -30.79 -3.04
N ASP A 863 11.66 -31.83 -3.26
CA ASP A 863 12.10 -32.25 -4.59
C ASP A 863 10.93 -32.53 -5.54
N ARG A 864 9.98 -33.37 -5.12
CA ARG A 864 8.76 -33.66 -5.88
C ARG A 864 8.00 -32.40 -6.32
N ARG A 865 7.91 -31.39 -5.45
CA ARG A 865 7.18 -30.13 -5.74
C ARG A 865 7.84 -29.35 -6.87
N TRP A 866 9.14 -29.06 -6.77
CA TRP A 866 9.82 -28.24 -7.77
C TRP A 866 10.13 -29.01 -9.06
N LEU A 867 10.45 -30.32 -8.98
CA LEU A 867 10.58 -31.18 -10.16
C LEU A 867 9.27 -31.29 -10.95
N SER A 868 8.11 -31.33 -10.26
CA SER A 868 6.81 -31.44 -10.93
C SER A 868 6.43 -30.21 -11.78
N GLN A 869 7.14 -29.09 -11.64
CA GLN A 869 7.02 -27.91 -12.52
C GLN A 869 7.70 -28.13 -13.88
N LEU A 870 8.70 -29.01 -13.95
CA LEU A 870 9.41 -29.40 -15.18
C LEU A 870 8.78 -30.65 -15.82
N ASP A 871 8.38 -31.61 -15.00
CA ASP A 871 7.81 -32.88 -15.42
C ASP A 871 6.78 -33.36 -14.39
N PRO A 872 5.46 -33.21 -14.67
CA PRO A 872 4.39 -33.55 -13.73
C PRO A 872 4.43 -34.99 -13.21
N SER A 873 5.08 -35.91 -13.91
CA SER A 873 5.23 -37.30 -13.47
C SER A 873 6.11 -37.47 -12.23
N TYR A 874 6.80 -36.42 -11.78
CA TYR A 874 7.62 -36.41 -10.56
C TYR A 874 6.85 -36.07 -9.28
N ARG A 875 5.56 -35.70 -9.36
CA ARG A 875 4.72 -35.34 -8.21
C ARG A 875 4.72 -36.39 -7.10
N ASP A 876 4.69 -37.67 -7.48
CA ASP A 876 4.60 -38.82 -6.57
C ASP A 876 5.81 -39.79 -6.73
N ALA A 877 6.89 -39.34 -7.37
CA ALA A 877 8.04 -40.20 -7.70
C ALA A 877 8.80 -40.70 -6.46
N GLY A 878 9.30 -41.94 -6.51
CA GLY A 878 10.23 -42.48 -5.51
C GLY A 878 11.54 -41.69 -5.44
N GLY A 879 12.22 -41.79 -4.30
CA GLY A 879 13.49 -41.10 -4.06
C GLY A 879 14.56 -41.44 -5.10
N ASP A 880 14.75 -42.73 -5.35
CA ASP A 880 15.55 -43.29 -6.44
C ASP A 880 15.34 -42.59 -7.80
N ARG A 881 14.08 -42.35 -8.16
CA ARG A 881 13.71 -41.69 -9.41
C ARG A 881 14.02 -40.20 -9.40
N THR A 882 13.90 -39.51 -8.26
CA THR A 882 14.31 -38.10 -8.12
C THR A 882 15.82 -37.91 -8.25
N VAL A 883 16.63 -38.83 -7.71
CA VAL A 883 18.10 -38.81 -7.87
C VAL A 883 18.51 -38.93 -9.34
N GLN A 884 17.76 -39.70 -10.12
CA GLN A 884 17.99 -39.93 -11.56
C GLN A 884 17.36 -38.84 -12.46
N PHE A 885 16.95 -37.68 -11.92
CA PHE A 885 16.32 -36.64 -12.73
C PHE A 885 17.27 -36.14 -13.84
N PRO A 886 16.82 -36.08 -15.12
CA PRO A 886 17.69 -35.75 -16.25
C PRO A 886 17.86 -34.23 -16.39
N PHE A 887 18.56 -33.58 -15.45
CA PHE A 887 18.80 -32.13 -15.41
C PHE A 887 19.24 -31.54 -16.77
N ALA A 888 20.15 -32.23 -17.47
CA ALA A 888 20.67 -31.82 -18.77
C ALA A 888 19.59 -31.69 -19.88
N LYS A 889 18.40 -32.28 -19.70
CA LYS A 889 17.26 -32.17 -20.63
C LYS A 889 16.62 -30.77 -20.60
N TYR A 890 16.65 -30.09 -19.45
CA TYR A 890 15.88 -28.87 -19.22
C TYR A 890 16.73 -27.60 -19.23
N GLY A 891 18.02 -27.70 -18.88
CA GLY A 891 18.96 -26.58 -18.81
C GLY A 891 18.75 -25.66 -17.61
N ASP A 892 19.84 -25.02 -17.18
CA ASP A 892 19.91 -24.28 -15.91
C ASP A 892 18.83 -23.22 -15.73
N ALA A 893 18.46 -22.51 -16.80
CA ALA A 893 17.46 -21.44 -16.74
C ALA A 893 16.07 -21.97 -16.36
N ALA A 894 15.63 -23.09 -16.98
CA ALA A 894 14.35 -23.70 -16.68
C ALA A 894 14.34 -24.34 -15.27
N VAL A 895 15.45 -24.97 -14.87
CA VAL A 895 15.60 -25.55 -13.52
C VAL A 895 15.52 -24.46 -12.44
N ARG A 896 16.24 -23.35 -12.61
CA ARG A 896 16.19 -22.19 -11.69
C ARG A 896 14.81 -21.56 -11.62
N GLU A 897 14.11 -21.46 -12.76
CA GLU A 897 12.76 -20.90 -12.82
C GLU A 897 11.73 -21.83 -12.15
N ALA A 898 11.79 -23.15 -12.39
CA ALA A 898 10.95 -24.13 -11.70
C ALA A 898 11.09 -24.06 -10.17
N PHE A 899 12.33 -23.91 -9.68
CA PHE A 899 12.62 -23.74 -8.26
C PHE A 899 12.11 -22.37 -7.74
N ARG A 900 12.34 -21.28 -8.49
CA ARG A 900 11.85 -19.93 -8.17
C ARG A 900 10.33 -19.91 -8.01
N LYS A 901 9.59 -20.50 -8.96
CA LYS A 901 8.11 -20.54 -8.95
C LYS A 901 7.53 -21.16 -7.69
N VAL A 902 8.11 -22.27 -7.19
CA VAL A 902 7.62 -22.89 -5.96
C VAL A 902 7.75 -21.93 -4.77
N ILE A 903 8.85 -21.20 -4.66
CA ILE A 903 9.11 -20.30 -3.53
C ILE A 903 8.30 -18.99 -3.67
N GLU A 904 8.44 -18.31 -4.80
CA GLU A 904 7.90 -16.95 -4.99
C GLU A 904 6.42 -16.94 -5.39
N ASP A 905 5.98 -17.86 -6.26
CA ASP A 905 4.61 -17.83 -6.81
C ASP A 905 3.61 -18.53 -5.87
N THR A 906 4.05 -19.45 -4.99
CA THR A 906 3.17 -20.20 -4.07
C THR A 906 3.30 -19.82 -2.59
N GLY A 907 4.37 -19.09 -2.20
CA GLY A 907 4.65 -18.74 -0.81
C GLY A 907 4.98 -19.93 0.10
N LEU A 908 5.25 -21.11 -0.46
CA LEU A 908 5.69 -22.29 0.28
C LEU A 908 7.17 -22.14 0.70
N PHE A 909 7.48 -22.70 1.86
CA PHE A 909 8.83 -22.75 2.43
C PHE A 909 9.17 -24.18 2.83
N PHE A 910 10.45 -24.55 2.73
CA PHE A 910 11.01 -25.80 3.24
C PHE A 910 11.22 -25.70 4.76
N GLY A 911 11.99 -24.68 5.19
CA GLY A 911 12.17 -24.33 6.59
C GLY A 911 12.19 -22.81 6.77
N ARG A 912 11.33 -22.28 7.64
CA ARG A 912 11.24 -20.83 7.93
C ARG A 912 11.86 -20.53 9.29
N SER A 913 12.53 -19.39 9.42
CA SER A 913 12.94 -18.81 10.71
C SER A 913 13.21 -17.30 10.54
N THR A 914 13.57 -16.64 11.64
CA THR A 914 14.13 -15.28 11.66
C THR A 914 15.57 -15.36 12.17
N ALA A 915 16.44 -14.40 11.80
CA ALA A 915 17.82 -14.41 12.26
C ALA A 915 17.90 -14.27 13.80
N ARG A 916 16.94 -13.57 14.42
CA ARG A 916 16.83 -13.45 15.88
C ARG A 916 16.45 -14.77 16.56
N GLU A 917 15.49 -15.53 16.02
CA GLU A 917 15.10 -16.82 16.61
C GLU A 917 16.20 -17.87 16.45
N THR A 918 16.80 -17.96 15.27
CA THR A 918 17.98 -18.82 15.04
C THR A 918 19.14 -18.39 15.94
N GLY A 919 19.36 -17.09 16.13
CA GLY A 919 20.37 -16.59 17.06
C GLY A 919 20.09 -16.99 18.52
N ARG A 920 18.83 -16.92 18.95
CA ARG A 920 18.41 -17.37 20.28
C ARG A 920 18.60 -18.89 20.47
N LEU A 921 18.36 -19.69 19.43
CA LEU A 921 18.64 -21.14 19.43
C LEU A 921 20.14 -21.42 19.71
N PHE A 922 21.03 -20.72 18.99
CA PHE A 922 22.48 -20.83 19.22
C PHE A 922 22.93 -20.25 20.57
N SER A 923 22.29 -19.18 21.08
CA SER A 923 22.58 -18.63 22.43
C SER A 923 22.23 -19.63 23.53
N LEU A 924 21.07 -20.29 23.44
CA LEU A 924 20.69 -21.38 24.35
C LEU A 924 21.66 -22.57 24.26
N MET A 925 22.12 -22.91 23.05
CA MET A 925 23.09 -23.98 22.84
C MET A 925 24.45 -23.64 23.46
N ALA A 926 24.94 -22.40 23.27
CA ALA A 926 26.20 -21.93 23.84
C ALA A 926 26.22 -21.93 25.37
N LYS A 927 25.06 -21.69 26.01
CA LYS A 927 24.89 -21.74 27.47
C LYS A 927 24.71 -23.15 28.04
N GLY A 928 24.44 -24.15 27.18
CA GLY A 928 24.10 -25.50 27.62
C GLY A 928 22.62 -25.69 28.00
N GLU A 929 21.75 -24.75 27.61
CA GLU A 929 20.35 -24.63 28.05
C GLU A 929 19.33 -25.14 27.03
N LEU A 930 19.74 -25.41 25.78
CA LEU A 930 18.81 -25.71 24.67
C LEU A 930 18.01 -27.03 24.85
N VAL A 931 18.68 -28.08 25.35
CA VAL A 931 18.07 -29.41 25.63
C VAL A 931 18.60 -29.90 26.98
N SER A 932 19.92 -30.02 27.07
CA SER A 932 20.68 -30.23 28.30
C SER A 932 22.12 -29.80 28.07
N LYS A 933 22.92 -29.73 29.14
CA LYS A 933 24.35 -29.41 29.03
C LYS A 933 25.08 -30.37 28.08
N ASP A 934 24.86 -31.67 28.25
CA ASP A 934 25.54 -32.71 27.46
C ASP A 934 25.03 -32.77 26.01
N ALA A 935 23.72 -32.61 25.80
CA ALA A 935 23.15 -32.53 24.46
C ALA A 935 23.68 -31.30 23.71
N SER A 936 23.77 -30.15 24.37
CA SER A 936 24.32 -28.92 23.78
C SER A 936 25.82 -29.04 23.48
N ALA A 937 26.59 -29.68 24.37
CA ALA A 937 28.00 -29.96 24.13
C ALA A 937 28.18 -30.90 22.91
N LEU A 938 27.32 -31.90 22.77
CA LEU A 938 27.29 -32.78 21.59
C LEU A 938 26.95 -32.00 20.31
N MET A 939 25.90 -31.17 20.32
CA MET A 939 25.52 -30.31 19.17
C MET A 939 26.69 -29.42 18.72
N VAL A 940 27.31 -28.70 19.65
CA VAL A 940 28.50 -27.87 19.38
C VAL A 940 29.65 -28.72 18.83
N SER A 941 29.90 -29.91 19.40
CA SER A 941 30.99 -30.79 18.95
C SER A 941 30.81 -31.34 17.53
N ILE A 942 29.56 -31.42 17.05
CA ILE A 942 29.21 -31.81 15.67
C ILE A 942 29.31 -30.57 14.76
N LEU A 943 28.75 -29.43 15.16
CA LEU A 943 28.80 -28.17 14.40
C LEU A 943 30.24 -27.67 14.16
N LYS A 944 31.17 -27.90 15.11
CA LYS A 944 32.60 -27.61 14.94
C LYS A 944 33.31 -28.45 13.87
N ARG A 945 32.66 -29.48 13.32
CA ARG A 945 33.21 -30.35 12.28
C ARG A 945 32.70 -30.01 10.88
N GLN A 946 31.93 -28.93 10.72
CA GLN A 946 31.42 -28.46 9.44
C GLN A 946 32.51 -28.39 8.37
N GLN A 947 32.21 -28.87 7.15
CA GLN A 947 33.19 -28.89 6.05
C GLN A 947 33.12 -27.64 5.16
N VAL A 948 32.00 -26.90 5.18
CA VAL A 948 31.79 -25.69 4.36
C VAL A 948 32.51 -24.47 4.97
N ASN A 949 33.82 -24.38 4.74
CA ASN A 949 34.69 -23.36 5.34
C ASN A 949 34.90 -22.08 4.50
N ASN A 950 34.15 -21.91 3.40
CA ASN A 950 34.28 -20.76 2.49
C ASN A 950 33.39 -19.54 2.84
N ARG A 951 32.76 -19.54 4.04
CA ARG A 951 31.89 -18.47 4.57
C ARG A 951 32.45 -17.92 5.87
N PHE A 952 31.77 -18.10 7.01
CA PHE A 952 32.26 -17.59 8.30
C PHE A 952 33.72 -17.95 8.60
N PRO A 953 34.23 -19.18 8.35
CA PRO A 953 35.63 -19.51 8.64
C PRO A 953 36.67 -18.87 7.70
N ARG A 954 36.27 -18.36 6.52
CA ARG A 954 37.16 -18.02 5.38
C ARG A 954 38.28 -17.03 5.72
N TYR A 955 38.01 -16.07 6.60
CA TYR A 955 38.94 -14.98 6.95
C TYR A 955 39.35 -14.97 8.42
N LEU A 956 38.98 -16.00 9.18
CA LEU A 956 39.22 -16.07 10.62
C LEU A 956 40.57 -16.70 10.96
N GLY A 957 41.24 -16.14 11.96
CA GLY A 957 42.48 -16.68 12.49
C GLY A 957 42.26 -17.95 13.32
N ALA A 958 43.35 -18.70 13.55
CA ALA A 958 43.32 -19.94 14.33
C ALA A 958 42.94 -19.78 15.83
N ASP A 959 42.73 -18.55 16.32
CA ASP A 959 42.21 -18.23 17.66
C ASP A 959 40.68 -18.05 17.70
N VAL A 960 39.98 -18.32 16.60
CA VAL A 960 38.51 -18.29 16.50
C VAL A 960 38.00 -19.64 15.97
N GLU A 961 37.48 -20.49 16.85
CA GLU A 961 36.82 -21.73 16.43
C GLU A 961 35.37 -21.46 15.99
N VAL A 962 34.92 -22.08 14.91
CA VAL A 962 33.56 -21.89 14.36
C VAL A 962 32.71 -23.15 14.54
N ALA A 963 31.52 -23.00 15.10
CA ALA A 963 30.51 -24.06 15.20
C ALA A 963 29.25 -23.60 14.44
N HIS A 964 29.09 -24.00 13.17
CA HIS A 964 28.09 -23.40 12.28
C HIS A 964 27.40 -24.39 11.32
N LYS A 965 26.26 -23.95 10.77
CA LYS A 965 25.50 -24.63 9.73
C LYS A 965 25.14 -23.64 8.63
N THR A 966 25.43 -24.04 7.40
CA THR A 966 25.08 -23.33 6.16
C THR A 966 23.75 -23.83 5.57
N GLY A 967 23.14 -23.03 4.68
CA GLY A 967 21.97 -23.47 3.89
C GLY A 967 21.77 -22.65 2.63
N ASP A 968 21.67 -23.32 1.48
CA ASP A 968 21.52 -22.68 0.17
C ASP A 968 20.25 -23.16 -0.56
N GLY A 969 19.68 -22.27 -1.36
CA GLY A 969 18.69 -22.55 -2.40
C GLY A 969 19.01 -21.69 -3.61
N GLN A 970 19.94 -22.17 -4.44
CA GLN A 970 20.55 -21.33 -5.47
C GLN A 970 19.59 -20.95 -6.61
N PRO A 971 19.74 -19.75 -7.21
CA PRO A 971 20.63 -18.65 -6.85
C PRO A 971 19.97 -17.62 -5.92
N TRP A 972 19.01 -18.00 -5.07
CA TRP A 972 18.09 -17.06 -4.40
C TRP A 972 18.29 -16.93 -2.90
N VAL A 973 18.83 -17.97 -2.26
CA VAL A 973 19.06 -18.07 -0.80
C VAL A 973 20.45 -18.60 -0.55
N ALA A 974 21.17 -17.95 0.36
CA ALA A 974 22.42 -18.42 0.95
C ALA A 974 22.47 -17.91 2.40
N ASN A 975 22.69 -18.84 3.33
CA ASN A 975 22.60 -18.61 4.77
C ASN A 975 23.78 -19.25 5.49
N ASP A 976 24.26 -18.61 6.56
CA ASP A 976 25.22 -19.19 7.51
C ASP A 976 24.84 -18.76 8.95
N ALA A 977 24.89 -19.70 9.89
CA ALA A 977 24.43 -19.51 11.25
C ALA A 977 25.24 -20.37 12.24
N GLY A 978 25.76 -19.77 13.31
CA GLY A 978 26.62 -20.48 14.25
C GLY A 978 27.12 -19.68 15.45
N ILE A 979 28.12 -20.27 16.12
CA ILE A 979 28.85 -19.69 17.25
C ILE A 979 30.33 -19.56 16.86
N LEU A 980 30.86 -18.35 16.96
CA LEU A 980 32.28 -18.03 16.87
C LEU A 980 32.87 -18.00 18.29
N TYR A 981 33.84 -18.85 18.59
CA TYR A 981 34.51 -18.89 19.89
C TYR A 981 35.75 -17.99 19.87
N VAL A 982 35.54 -16.67 19.92
CA VAL A 982 36.61 -15.66 19.87
C VAL A 982 37.39 -15.69 21.19
N LYS A 983 38.62 -16.23 21.16
CA LYS A 983 39.43 -16.49 22.37
C LYS A 983 38.67 -17.28 23.44
N GLY A 984 37.81 -18.22 23.01
CA GLY A 984 36.93 -19.01 23.88
C GLY A 984 35.63 -18.33 24.32
N THR A 985 35.42 -17.03 24.01
CA THR A 985 34.15 -16.33 24.26
C THR A 985 33.14 -16.68 23.17
N PRO A 986 31.96 -17.25 23.48
CA PRO A 986 30.96 -17.57 22.48
C PRO A 986 30.23 -16.31 21.98
N ILE A 987 30.43 -16.00 20.70
CA ILE A 987 29.70 -14.97 19.95
C ILE A 987 28.78 -15.68 18.96
N VAL A 988 27.47 -15.55 19.12
CA VAL A 988 26.50 -16.04 18.13
C VAL A 988 26.49 -15.10 16.92
N LEU A 989 26.48 -15.68 15.73
CA LEU A 989 26.32 -14.97 14.46
C LEU A 989 25.33 -15.72 13.57
N VAL A 990 24.36 -14.99 13.01
CA VAL A 990 23.43 -15.49 11.99
C VAL A 990 23.38 -14.49 10.85
N VAL A 991 23.57 -14.97 9.63
CA VAL A 991 23.39 -14.21 8.39
C VAL A 991 22.41 -14.98 7.51
N PHE A 992 21.27 -14.37 7.18
CA PHE A 992 20.29 -14.92 6.25
C PHE A 992 20.12 -14.02 5.04
N ALA A 993 20.31 -14.56 3.82
CA ALA A 993 20.09 -13.82 2.58
C ALA A 993 18.98 -14.45 1.72
N GLY A 994 18.18 -13.61 1.07
CA GLY A 994 17.02 -14.04 0.28
C GLY A 994 16.66 -13.07 -0.85
N HIS A 995 16.10 -13.61 -1.93
CA HIS A 995 15.78 -12.88 -3.18
C HIS A 995 16.96 -12.06 -3.73
N HIS A 996 18.20 -12.56 -3.56
CA HIS A 996 19.36 -11.89 -4.12
C HIS A 996 19.46 -12.10 -5.63
N ARG A 997 20.13 -11.15 -6.31
CA ARG A 997 20.37 -11.17 -7.76
C ARG A 997 21.85 -11.17 -8.12
N GLY A 998 22.72 -11.01 -7.13
CA GLY A 998 24.13 -11.36 -7.23
C GLY A 998 24.33 -12.88 -7.27
N THR A 999 25.55 -13.27 -7.59
CA THR A 999 26.05 -14.65 -7.54
C THR A 999 26.07 -15.19 -6.12
N THR A 1000 25.99 -16.51 -5.96
CA THR A 1000 26.15 -17.17 -4.65
C THR A 1000 27.52 -16.86 -4.01
N GLU A 1001 28.56 -16.66 -4.83
CA GLU A 1001 29.90 -16.32 -4.36
C GLU A 1001 29.96 -14.92 -3.72
N GLU A 1002 29.25 -13.92 -4.28
CA GLU A 1002 29.14 -12.59 -3.67
C GLU A 1002 28.45 -12.62 -2.30
N ILE A 1003 27.48 -13.52 -2.10
CA ILE A 1003 26.84 -13.70 -0.78
C ILE A 1003 27.76 -14.42 0.20
N HIS A 1004 28.46 -15.49 -0.21
CA HIS A 1004 29.46 -16.15 0.64
C HIS A 1004 30.57 -15.20 1.08
N GLU A 1005 30.99 -14.31 0.18
CA GLU A 1005 31.97 -13.25 0.46
C GLU A 1005 31.41 -12.22 1.46
N ALA A 1006 30.14 -11.84 1.36
CA ALA A 1006 29.47 -11.00 2.33
C ALA A 1006 29.36 -11.66 3.72
N GLU A 1007 28.96 -12.94 3.79
CA GLU A 1007 28.91 -13.75 5.02
C GLU A 1007 30.30 -13.83 5.68
N ALA A 1008 31.35 -14.09 4.90
CA ALA A 1008 32.72 -14.14 5.36
C ALA A 1008 33.24 -12.80 5.90
N ARG A 1009 32.95 -11.70 5.19
CA ARG A 1009 33.32 -10.33 5.64
C ARG A 1009 32.57 -9.92 6.90
N ILE A 1010 31.30 -10.30 7.03
CA ILE A 1010 30.50 -10.10 8.25
C ILE A 1010 31.13 -10.85 9.43
N ALA A 1011 31.49 -12.13 9.26
CA ALA A 1011 32.16 -12.90 10.31
C ALA A 1011 33.52 -12.32 10.71
N ALA A 1012 34.33 -11.86 9.74
CA ALA A 1012 35.59 -11.18 10.01
C ALA A 1012 35.39 -9.89 10.82
N ILE A 1013 34.42 -9.05 10.44
CA ILE A 1013 34.09 -7.81 11.17
C ILE A 1013 33.67 -8.11 12.63
N VAL A 1014 32.86 -9.15 12.84
CA VAL A 1014 32.43 -9.57 14.18
C VAL A 1014 33.61 -10.10 15.01
N ALA A 1015 34.43 -10.97 14.45
CA ALA A 1015 35.59 -11.52 15.14
C ALA A 1015 36.63 -10.45 15.52
N ASP A 1016 36.95 -9.56 14.58
CA ASP A 1016 37.84 -8.40 14.79
C ASP A 1016 37.33 -7.49 15.91
N TYR A 1017 36.04 -7.14 15.89
CA TYR A 1017 35.42 -6.30 16.93
C TYR A 1017 35.50 -6.92 18.33
N PHE A 1018 35.31 -8.24 18.45
CA PHE A 1018 35.50 -8.97 19.72
C PHE A 1018 36.96 -9.39 19.98
N GLY A 1019 37.91 -8.90 19.17
CA GLY A 1019 39.35 -9.00 19.41
C GLY A 1019 39.99 -10.33 19.01
N GLY A 1020 39.36 -11.12 18.13
CA GLY A 1020 39.99 -12.27 17.46
C GLY A 1020 40.87 -11.82 16.28
N LYS A 1021 41.76 -12.68 15.79
CA LYS A 1021 42.54 -12.36 14.58
C LYS A 1021 41.73 -12.63 13.32
N VAL A 1022 42.00 -11.82 12.29
CA VAL A 1022 41.46 -11.97 10.94
C VAL A 1022 42.58 -11.83 9.91
N ASP A 1023 42.50 -12.55 8.79
CA ASP A 1023 43.39 -12.33 7.65
C ASP A 1023 42.89 -11.16 6.80
N ALA A 1024 43.17 -9.95 7.29
CA ALA A 1024 42.84 -8.72 6.59
C ALA A 1024 43.55 -8.56 5.23
N SER A 1025 44.58 -9.36 4.94
CA SER A 1025 45.29 -9.32 3.65
C SER A 1025 44.58 -10.12 2.55
N ALA A 1026 43.76 -11.09 2.92
CA ALA A 1026 42.96 -11.90 2.01
C ALA A 1026 41.60 -11.25 1.65
N ILE A 1027 41.15 -10.26 2.43
CA ILE A 1027 39.93 -9.48 2.16
C ILE A 1027 40.22 -8.49 1.03
N ARG A 1028 39.74 -8.78 -0.18
CA ARG A 1028 39.92 -7.88 -1.33
C ARG A 1028 39.04 -6.63 -1.16
N PRO A 1029 39.55 -5.42 -1.40
CA PRO A 1029 38.70 -4.25 -1.61
C PRO A 1029 37.71 -4.53 -2.76
N SER A 1030 36.48 -4.04 -2.65
CA SER A 1030 35.46 -4.20 -3.69
C SER A 1030 35.86 -3.43 -4.96
N GLU A 1031 36.56 -4.09 -5.89
CA GLU A 1031 36.77 -3.59 -7.24
C GLU A 1031 35.41 -3.46 -7.94
N ARG A 1032 34.92 -2.22 -8.08
CA ARG A 1032 33.73 -1.93 -8.86
C ARG A 1032 33.95 -2.39 -10.31
N ARG A 1033 33.17 -3.37 -10.75
CA ARG A 1033 33.01 -3.76 -12.16
C ARG A 1033 31.65 -3.30 -12.68
#